data_AF-A0A9D8IQK4-F1
#
_entry.id   AF-A0A9D8IQK4-F1
#
_cell.length_a   1.000
_cell.length_b   1.000
_cell.length_c   1.000
_cell.angle_alpha   90.00
_cell.angle_beta   90.00
_cell.angle_gamma   90.00
#
_symmetry.space_group_name_H-M   'P 1'
#
loop_
_entity.id
_entity.type
_entity.pdbx_description
1 polymer ?
#
loop_
_entity_poly.entity_id
_entity_poly.type
_entity_poly.pdbx_seq_one_letter_code
_entity_poly.pdbx_strand_id
1 'polypeptide(L)'
;MTDPFNSDTDGDGLNDDWEILGVPWINNSGIGQRYALPYNSAQPWKGARRKTVYVEADFMSQHFTYGSIATAQVQSMFASAPVVNPDGSTGIDLVAIVDDSTPSIAFSFDPPNGVNWPPEYAGFKQSWFGTATERANSNWYAAGGTSGPMQLAKLKAFRYAVFGDRLGSTTISGIAELRGNDMIVTLGAWWWGIPPLSAAQIQWRQQVYAGIFMHELGHNLGLLHGGSGSNVNFKPNYHSVMNYSWSVPRYVGFSLVPTPRQLQYGSSWTLDFSSVNAAPLDENVLSEVNTSLCGGCGAAHAGHAVPIGPVAPWGWGWLESETAPGIDFNRDGFIGGGLVSADLNYVTASYCSAPQCDQPPPFTCPFLDWCPHTGADDWSNLSYPLSGSPNYLSGAHGTVLPPGEELNFETVQMLSYAGSCQHEESFEAYEDLAELDERGGWRGWDDNPMAVGMVRSEVVRSGERALEISLGADQVHEYCSTDASLWSLSMWQFVPENFTNNGAGPFAGSYIVVLNRYEPGIHAESDWSVQIQVDGTANLLKVFHGQGIDTVQVPLIRDRWVKIKSLIDLDEDWTRVYYDDALIAEYPWTGGVLGGGEGAAGVAAVDLFANGSSSIFYDDLIFAVVEPEPPCMPADLDCDGFVNGSDLGALLGDWGSNDSPADLDGNGIVDGGDLGVLLGEWS
;
A
#
# COMPACT_ATOMS: atom_id res chain seq x y z
N MET A 1 27.20 -35.39 13.60
CA MET A 1 27.61 -36.16 12.40
C MET A 1 26.34 -36.43 11.63
N THR A 2 26.37 -36.41 10.30
CA THR A 2 25.22 -36.80 9.46
C THR A 2 24.85 -38.26 9.72
N ASP A 3 23.59 -38.65 9.52
CA ASP A 3 23.16 -40.03 9.72
C ASP A 3 23.57 -40.85 8.47
N PRO A 4 24.47 -41.83 8.59
CA PRO A 4 24.88 -42.63 7.43
C PRO A 4 23.76 -43.49 6.82
N PHE A 5 22.60 -43.59 7.48
CA PHE A 5 21.42 -44.32 6.98
C PHE A 5 20.33 -43.42 6.42
N ASN A 6 20.45 -42.09 6.57
CA ASN A 6 19.55 -41.12 5.96
C ASN A 6 20.31 -40.35 4.87
N SER A 7 19.75 -40.26 3.67
CA SER A 7 20.38 -39.51 2.58
C SER A 7 20.16 -38.00 2.67
N ASP A 8 19.19 -37.55 3.46
CA ASP A 8 18.82 -36.15 3.71
C ASP A 8 18.56 -36.00 5.23
N THR A 9 19.62 -35.69 5.98
CA THR A 9 19.63 -35.75 7.44
C THR A 9 18.75 -34.67 8.08
N ASP A 10 18.62 -33.48 7.48
CA ASP A 10 17.82 -32.39 8.03
C ASP A 10 16.45 -32.21 7.37
N GLY A 11 16.16 -32.92 6.29
CA GLY A 11 14.85 -32.97 5.66
C GLY A 11 14.52 -31.72 4.86
N ASP A 12 15.50 -31.08 4.22
CA ASP A 12 15.30 -29.95 3.31
C ASP A 12 15.15 -30.39 1.83
N GLY A 13 15.16 -31.69 1.57
CA GLY A 13 15.01 -32.24 0.23
C GLY A 13 16.27 -32.22 -0.62
N LEU A 14 17.42 -31.85 -0.05
CA LEU A 14 18.74 -32.05 -0.63
C LEU A 14 19.40 -33.27 0.00
N ASN A 15 20.14 -34.01 -0.81
CA ASN A 15 20.92 -35.10 -0.25
C ASN A 15 22.17 -34.55 0.46
N ASP A 16 22.53 -35.12 1.61
CA ASP A 16 23.76 -34.80 2.35
C ASP A 16 25.01 -34.83 1.45
N ASP A 17 25.06 -35.75 0.47
CA ASP A 17 26.17 -35.84 -0.47
C ASP A 17 26.24 -34.65 -1.44
N TRP A 18 25.10 -34.06 -1.79
CA TRP A 18 25.01 -32.90 -2.66
C TRP A 18 25.44 -31.64 -1.94
N GLU A 19 25.11 -31.51 -0.66
CA GLU A 19 25.47 -30.34 0.13
C GLU A 19 26.95 -30.33 0.49
N ILE A 20 27.54 -31.51 0.73
CA ILE A 20 28.96 -31.64 1.07
C ILE A 20 29.85 -31.59 -0.17
N LEU A 21 29.46 -32.28 -1.25
CA LEU A 21 30.31 -32.50 -2.43
C LEU A 21 29.82 -31.81 -3.70
N GLY A 22 28.61 -31.25 -3.70
CA GLY A 22 27.93 -30.70 -4.86
C GLY A 22 26.98 -31.69 -5.55
N VAL A 23 26.03 -31.16 -6.31
CA VAL A 23 25.04 -31.94 -7.06
C VAL A 23 25.74 -32.67 -8.23
N PRO A 24 25.62 -34.00 -8.36
CA PRO A 24 26.32 -34.75 -9.40
C PRO A 24 25.74 -34.52 -10.80
N TRP A 25 26.62 -34.39 -11.78
CA TRP A 25 26.27 -34.31 -13.21
C TRP A 25 27.36 -34.90 -14.10
N ILE A 26 27.04 -35.11 -15.39
CA ILE A 26 27.97 -35.66 -16.38
C ILE A 26 28.20 -34.59 -17.44
N ASN A 27 29.46 -34.22 -17.67
CA ASN A 27 29.79 -33.20 -18.65
C ASN A 27 29.67 -33.71 -20.10
N ASN A 28 29.77 -32.79 -21.07
CA ASN A 28 29.65 -33.11 -22.50
C ASN A 28 30.73 -34.09 -23.01
N SER A 29 31.78 -34.35 -22.22
CA SER A 29 32.82 -35.35 -22.50
C SER A 29 32.57 -36.70 -21.79
N GLY A 30 31.44 -36.87 -21.11
CA GLY A 30 31.08 -38.10 -20.38
C GLY A 30 31.78 -38.25 -19.03
N ILE A 31 32.42 -37.20 -18.50
CA ILE A 31 33.14 -37.24 -17.22
C ILE A 31 32.22 -36.74 -16.11
N GLY A 32 32.17 -37.47 -15.00
CA GLY A 32 31.44 -37.07 -13.80
C GLY A 32 32.00 -35.77 -13.20
N GLN A 33 31.10 -34.85 -12.85
CA GLN A 33 31.38 -33.54 -12.26
C GLN A 33 30.42 -33.30 -11.09
N ARG A 34 30.69 -32.26 -10.32
CA ARG A 34 29.84 -31.81 -9.21
C ARG A 34 29.54 -30.33 -9.39
N TYR A 35 28.28 -29.95 -9.28
CA TYR A 35 27.84 -28.56 -9.23
C TYR A 35 27.92 -28.12 -7.77
N ALA A 36 28.87 -27.24 -7.46
CA ALA A 36 29.08 -26.78 -6.09
C ALA A 36 27.92 -25.87 -5.67
N LEU A 37 27.26 -26.21 -4.57
CA LEU A 37 26.27 -25.32 -3.97
C LEU A 37 27.02 -24.20 -3.22
N PRO A 38 26.59 -22.93 -3.35
CA PRO A 38 27.24 -21.81 -2.68
C PRO A 38 26.86 -21.80 -1.21
N TYR A 39 27.46 -22.70 -0.43
CA TYR A 39 27.33 -22.76 1.02
C TYR A 39 28.72 -22.76 1.64
N ASN A 40 28.84 -22.17 2.83
CA ASN A 40 30.09 -21.82 3.51
C ASN A 40 31.18 -22.90 3.35
N SER A 41 32.15 -22.63 2.47
CA SER A 41 33.28 -23.54 2.16
C SER A 41 34.15 -23.86 3.37
N ALA A 42 34.04 -23.08 4.45
CA ALA A 42 34.74 -23.35 5.71
C ALA A 42 34.05 -24.43 6.56
N GLN A 43 32.75 -24.71 6.38
CA GLN A 43 32.01 -25.73 7.15
C GLN A 43 30.95 -26.48 6.28
N PRO A 44 31.38 -27.28 5.29
CA PRO A 44 30.45 -27.99 4.38
C PRO A 44 29.46 -28.92 5.09
N TRP A 45 29.85 -29.49 6.25
CA TRP A 45 29.02 -30.39 7.04
C TRP A 45 27.83 -29.73 7.75
N LYS A 46 27.78 -28.39 7.75
CA LYS A 46 26.65 -27.64 8.31
C LYS A 46 25.44 -27.66 7.40
N GLY A 47 25.63 -27.70 6.07
CA GLY A 47 24.54 -27.80 5.09
C GLY A 47 23.67 -29.00 5.43
N ALA A 48 24.26 -30.21 5.40
CA ALA A 48 23.57 -31.48 5.68
C ALA A 48 23.02 -31.68 7.11
N ARG A 49 23.01 -30.65 7.95
CA ARG A 49 22.44 -30.71 9.30
C ARG A 49 21.67 -29.45 9.65
N ARG A 50 21.46 -28.55 8.70
CA ARG A 50 20.68 -27.33 8.82
C ARG A 50 19.93 -27.15 7.51
N LYS A 51 18.61 -27.10 7.63
CA LYS A 51 17.74 -26.92 6.48
C LYS A 51 18.17 -25.72 5.66
N THR A 52 18.34 -25.92 4.36
CA THR A 52 18.82 -24.92 3.41
C THR A 52 17.85 -24.78 2.25
N VAL A 53 17.55 -23.54 1.86
CA VAL A 53 16.73 -23.22 0.70
C VAL A 53 17.55 -22.38 -0.26
N TYR A 54 17.69 -22.82 -1.51
CA TYR A 54 18.41 -22.06 -2.53
C TYR A 54 17.43 -21.32 -3.44
N VAL A 55 17.66 -20.02 -3.60
CA VAL A 55 16.93 -19.16 -4.53
C VAL A 55 17.93 -18.42 -5.39
N GLU A 56 17.63 -18.32 -6.68
CA GLU A 56 18.25 -17.34 -7.56
C GLU A 56 17.21 -16.27 -7.89
N ALA A 57 17.56 -15.01 -7.72
CA ALA A 57 16.70 -13.87 -7.96
C ALA A 57 17.30 -12.96 -9.02
N ASP A 58 16.54 -12.74 -10.09
CA ASP A 58 16.86 -11.80 -11.16
C ASP A 58 15.87 -10.65 -11.18
N PHE A 59 16.35 -9.48 -11.58
CA PHE A 59 15.60 -8.23 -11.46
C PHE A 59 15.56 -7.51 -12.79
N MET A 60 14.38 -7.04 -13.20
CA MET A 60 14.36 -5.95 -14.17
C MET A 60 14.99 -4.71 -13.52
N SER A 61 15.75 -3.92 -14.29
CA SER A 61 16.70 -2.93 -13.75
C SER A 61 16.16 -1.99 -12.65
N GLN A 62 14.90 -1.55 -12.76
CA GLN A 62 14.27 -0.68 -11.77
C GLN A 62 13.97 -1.36 -10.42
N HIS A 63 13.98 -2.69 -10.37
CA HIS A 63 13.68 -3.51 -9.20
C HIS A 63 14.90 -3.96 -8.43
N PHE A 64 16.09 -3.83 -9.02
CA PHE A 64 17.33 -4.40 -8.47
C PHE A 64 17.59 -3.95 -7.03
N THR A 65 17.51 -2.65 -6.75
CA THR A 65 17.79 -2.12 -5.41
C THR A 65 16.80 -2.65 -4.36
N TYR A 66 15.50 -2.48 -4.58
CA TYR A 66 14.47 -2.89 -3.62
C TYR A 66 14.39 -4.40 -3.45
N GLY A 67 14.50 -5.14 -4.55
CA GLY A 67 14.47 -6.59 -4.54
C GLY A 67 15.70 -7.22 -3.86
N SER A 68 16.88 -6.60 -3.99
CA SER A 68 18.09 -7.04 -3.27
C SER A 68 17.95 -6.85 -1.75
N ILE A 69 17.38 -5.72 -1.32
CA ILE A 69 17.10 -5.46 0.10
C ILE A 69 16.07 -6.45 0.64
N ALA A 70 14.99 -6.68 -0.10
CA ALA A 70 13.95 -7.64 0.26
C ALA A 70 14.51 -9.05 0.41
N THR A 71 15.37 -9.47 -0.51
CA THR A 71 16.06 -10.76 -0.44
C THR A 71 16.84 -10.91 0.87
N ALA A 72 17.63 -9.90 1.25
CA ALA A 72 18.40 -9.91 2.50
C ALA A 72 17.51 -9.93 3.76
N GLN A 73 16.38 -9.20 3.75
CA GLN A 73 15.42 -9.20 4.86
C GLN A 73 14.80 -10.59 5.05
N VAL A 74 14.36 -11.23 3.96
CA VAL A 74 13.79 -12.58 4.02
C VAL A 74 14.85 -13.62 4.44
N GLN A 75 16.10 -13.46 4.02
CA GLN A 75 17.20 -14.31 4.50
C GLN A 75 17.39 -14.21 6.02
N SER A 76 17.31 -13.01 6.58
CA SER A 76 17.36 -12.80 8.03
C SER A 76 16.19 -13.48 8.74
N MET A 77 14.99 -13.39 8.18
CA MET A 77 13.80 -14.02 8.77
C MET A 77 13.91 -15.55 8.79
N PHE A 78 14.28 -16.16 7.66
CA PHE A 78 14.53 -17.61 7.60
C PHE A 78 15.63 -18.03 8.58
N ALA A 79 16.73 -17.28 8.70
CA ALA A 79 17.80 -17.58 9.65
C ALA A 79 17.33 -17.57 11.12
N SER A 80 16.29 -16.79 11.43
CA SER A 80 15.67 -16.70 12.76
C SER A 80 14.46 -17.62 12.97
N ALA A 81 14.03 -18.35 11.93
CA ALA A 81 12.83 -19.18 11.97
C ALA A 81 12.87 -20.19 13.13
N PRO A 82 11.73 -20.48 13.78
CA PRO A 82 11.64 -21.40 14.92
C PRO A 82 11.74 -22.89 14.52
N VAL A 83 12.50 -23.20 13.47
CA VAL A 83 12.69 -24.55 12.94
C VAL A 83 13.95 -25.16 13.54
N VAL A 84 13.82 -26.31 14.21
CA VAL A 84 14.93 -27.00 14.88
C VAL A 84 15.67 -27.88 13.89
N ASN A 85 17.01 -27.81 13.94
CA ASN A 85 17.90 -28.57 13.08
C ASN A 85 18.56 -29.74 13.81
N PRO A 86 18.99 -30.80 13.10
CA PRO A 86 19.72 -31.94 13.68
C PRO A 86 21.02 -31.59 14.42
N ASP A 87 21.61 -30.41 14.19
CA ASP A 87 22.78 -29.93 14.94
C ASP A 87 22.44 -29.22 16.27
N GLY A 88 21.15 -29.08 16.58
CA GLY A 88 20.63 -28.41 17.77
C GLY A 88 20.46 -26.90 17.64
N SER A 89 20.81 -26.34 16.49
CA SER A 89 20.51 -24.93 16.16
C SER A 89 19.07 -24.75 15.69
N THR A 90 18.64 -23.50 15.59
CA THR A 90 17.36 -23.11 14.95
C THR A 90 17.61 -22.31 13.66
N GLY A 91 16.57 -22.15 12.85
CA GLY A 91 16.56 -21.38 11.62
C GLY A 91 16.67 -22.23 10.35
N ILE A 92 16.51 -21.58 9.20
CA ILE A 92 16.68 -22.13 7.87
C ILE A 92 17.70 -21.23 7.15
N ASP A 93 18.67 -21.85 6.49
CA ASP A 93 19.65 -21.12 5.70
C ASP A 93 19.07 -20.81 4.31
N LEU A 94 18.49 -19.62 4.13
CA LEU A 94 18.09 -19.14 2.80
C LEU A 94 19.31 -18.59 2.07
N VAL A 95 19.77 -19.31 1.06
CA VAL A 95 20.88 -18.91 0.19
C VAL A 95 20.31 -18.30 -1.08
N ALA A 96 20.25 -16.97 -1.12
CA ALA A 96 19.80 -16.24 -2.28
C ALA A 96 20.97 -15.70 -3.10
N ILE A 97 20.99 -16.02 -4.39
CA ILE A 97 21.91 -15.40 -5.36
C ILE A 97 21.15 -14.27 -6.03
N VAL A 98 21.59 -13.03 -5.78
CA VAL A 98 21.21 -11.84 -6.53
C VAL A 98 22.22 -11.72 -7.68
N ASP A 99 21.78 -11.94 -8.92
CA ASP A 99 22.68 -11.98 -10.07
C ASP A 99 22.47 -10.81 -11.02
N ASP A 100 21.48 -10.90 -11.92
CA ASP A 100 21.41 -10.00 -13.06
C ASP A 100 20.38 -8.88 -12.92
N SER A 101 20.76 -7.71 -13.46
CA SER A 101 19.82 -6.68 -13.88
C SER A 101 19.44 -6.93 -15.34
N THR A 102 18.26 -7.47 -15.58
CA THR A 102 17.74 -7.80 -16.91
C THR A 102 17.02 -6.59 -17.54
N PRO A 103 16.84 -6.57 -18.88
CA PRO A 103 15.92 -5.63 -19.51
C PRO A 103 14.50 -5.79 -18.97
N SER A 104 13.74 -4.70 -18.96
CA SER A 104 12.29 -4.74 -18.70
C SER A 104 11.60 -5.61 -19.76
N ILE A 105 10.79 -6.55 -19.29
CA ILE A 105 9.95 -7.42 -20.12
C ILE A 105 8.54 -7.39 -19.52
N ALA A 106 7.57 -6.98 -20.31
CA ALA A 106 6.17 -7.17 -19.95
C ALA A 106 5.82 -8.65 -20.17
N PHE A 107 5.61 -9.41 -19.11
CA PHE A 107 5.03 -10.75 -19.21
C PHE A 107 3.61 -10.60 -19.75
N SER A 108 3.28 -11.22 -20.88
CA SER A 108 1.95 -11.04 -21.47
C SER A 108 0.94 -11.91 -20.70
N PHE A 109 0.19 -11.26 -19.82
CA PHE A 109 -0.79 -11.92 -18.97
C PHE A 109 -1.96 -10.99 -18.66
N ASP A 110 -3.09 -11.18 -19.34
CA ASP A 110 -4.35 -10.48 -19.08
C ASP A 110 -5.40 -11.55 -18.77
N PRO A 111 -5.90 -11.67 -17.53
CA PRO A 111 -6.79 -12.76 -17.14
C PRO A 111 -8.23 -12.49 -17.59
N PRO A 112 -8.67 -13.09 -18.71
CA PRO A 112 -9.99 -13.69 -18.70
C PRO A 112 -9.96 -15.06 -19.39
N ASN A 113 -9.92 -16.13 -18.59
CA ASN A 113 -10.04 -17.55 -18.97
C ASN A 113 -8.74 -18.26 -19.41
N GLY A 114 -8.12 -19.00 -18.48
CA GLY A 114 -7.60 -20.35 -18.78
C GLY A 114 -6.15 -20.50 -19.26
N VAL A 115 -5.20 -19.68 -18.79
CA VAL A 115 -3.76 -20.04 -18.81
C VAL A 115 -3.13 -19.68 -17.46
N ASN A 116 -2.45 -20.65 -16.83
CA ASN A 116 -1.98 -20.57 -15.43
C ASN A 116 -0.57 -19.96 -15.26
N TRP A 117 0.13 -19.57 -16.33
CA TRP A 117 1.49 -19.02 -16.26
C TRP A 117 1.87 -18.22 -17.52
N PRO A 118 2.69 -17.14 -17.43
CA PRO A 118 3.10 -16.36 -18.61
C PRO A 118 3.93 -17.18 -19.62
N PRO A 119 3.58 -17.20 -20.92
CA PRO A 119 4.27 -18.01 -21.91
C PRO A 119 5.71 -17.55 -22.17
N GLU A 120 6.05 -16.28 -21.94
CA GLU A 120 7.41 -15.76 -22.10
C GLU A 120 8.37 -16.23 -21.00
N TYR A 121 7.85 -16.67 -19.85
CA TYR A 121 8.66 -17.00 -18.68
C TYR A 121 9.69 -18.09 -18.97
N ALA A 122 9.30 -19.14 -19.69
CA ALA A 122 10.22 -20.22 -20.03
C ALA A 122 11.43 -19.74 -20.85
N GLY A 123 11.20 -18.83 -21.81
CA GLY A 123 12.27 -18.22 -22.60
C GLY A 123 13.14 -17.24 -21.80
N PHE A 124 12.51 -16.52 -20.87
CA PHE A 124 13.21 -15.65 -19.92
C PHE A 124 14.14 -16.45 -19.01
N LYS A 125 13.62 -17.45 -18.29
CA LYS A 125 14.39 -18.36 -17.44
C LYS A 125 15.50 -19.06 -18.21
N GLN A 126 15.25 -19.49 -19.45
CA GLN A 126 16.28 -20.08 -20.29
C GLN A 126 17.45 -19.14 -20.60
N SER A 127 17.20 -17.82 -20.65
CA SER A 127 18.22 -16.82 -20.99
C SER A 127 19.00 -16.31 -19.78
N TRP A 128 18.35 -16.24 -18.62
CA TRP A 128 18.87 -15.54 -17.44
C TRP A 128 19.18 -16.46 -16.25
N PHE A 129 18.53 -17.62 -16.14
CA PHE A 129 18.85 -18.56 -15.05
C PHE A 129 20.31 -19.04 -15.10
N GLY A 130 20.99 -18.95 -13.95
CA GLY A 130 22.40 -19.17 -13.68
C GLY A 130 23.24 -17.93 -13.90
N THR A 131 24.33 -17.74 -13.14
CA THR A 131 25.19 -16.56 -13.26
C THR A 131 25.79 -16.37 -14.65
N ALA A 132 26.18 -15.15 -15.02
CA ALA A 132 26.86 -14.89 -16.30
C ALA A 132 28.08 -15.82 -16.56
N THR A 133 28.82 -16.19 -15.51
CA THR A 133 29.94 -17.14 -15.58
C THR A 133 29.47 -18.57 -15.86
N GLU A 134 28.38 -18.98 -15.21
CA GLU A 134 27.75 -20.28 -15.42
C GLU A 134 27.20 -20.40 -16.84
N ARG A 135 26.47 -19.39 -17.33
CA ARG A 135 25.90 -19.36 -18.69
C ARG A 135 26.97 -19.37 -19.79
N ALA A 136 28.17 -18.87 -19.50
CA ALA A 136 29.32 -18.94 -20.41
C ALA A 136 29.97 -20.35 -20.49
N ASN A 137 29.63 -21.27 -19.58
CA ASN A 137 30.17 -22.63 -19.58
C ASN A 137 29.62 -23.45 -20.75
N SER A 138 30.49 -24.18 -21.45
CA SER A 138 30.08 -25.04 -22.59
C SER A 138 29.15 -26.20 -22.23
N ASN A 139 28.96 -26.49 -20.94
CA ASN A 139 28.03 -27.48 -20.42
C ASN A 139 26.72 -26.88 -19.88
N TRP A 140 26.57 -25.55 -19.94
CA TRP A 140 25.38 -24.87 -19.47
C TRP A 140 24.20 -25.07 -20.39
N TYR A 141 24.43 -24.95 -21.70
CA TYR A 141 23.45 -25.21 -22.75
C TYR A 141 23.79 -26.50 -23.50
N ALA A 142 22.77 -27.28 -23.84
CA ALA A 142 22.86 -28.37 -24.78
C ALA A 142 22.78 -27.88 -26.24
N ALA A 143 23.02 -28.77 -27.21
CA ALA A 143 22.88 -28.45 -28.61
C ALA A 143 21.45 -27.95 -28.91
N GLY A 144 21.34 -26.83 -29.63
CA GLY A 144 20.04 -26.18 -29.91
C GLY A 144 19.55 -25.25 -28.80
N GLY A 145 20.38 -24.92 -27.80
CA GLY A 145 20.09 -23.89 -26.79
C GLY A 145 19.24 -24.37 -25.61
N THR A 146 18.87 -25.66 -25.55
CA THR A 146 18.14 -26.26 -24.42
C THR A 146 19.02 -26.39 -23.17
N SER A 147 18.42 -26.71 -22.02
CA SER A 147 19.15 -26.86 -20.76
C SER A 147 20.23 -27.95 -20.84
N GLY A 148 21.47 -27.55 -20.60
CA GLY A 148 22.63 -28.43 -20.53
C GLY A 148 22.76 -29.16 -19.19
N PRO A 149 23.65 -30.14 -19.10
CA PRO A 149 23.76 -30.99 -17.92
C PRO A 149 24.18 -30.25 -16.64
N MET A 150 24.92 -29.13 -16.77
CA MET A 150 25.27 -28.30 -15.61
C MET A 150 24.05 -27.51 -15.09
N GLN A 151 23.26 -26.90 -16.00
CA GLN A 151 22.04 -26.17 -15.63
C GLN A 151 21.01 -27.11 -14.98
N LEU A 152 20.84 -28.32 -15.52
CA LEU A 152 19.97 -29.35 -14.95
C LEU A 152 20.40 -29.81 -13.55
N ALA A 153 21.68 -29.69 -13.19
CA ALA A 153 22.15 -29.96 -11.84
C ALA A 153 21.79 -28.82 -10.89
N LYS A 154 21.95 -27.56 -11.31
CA LYS A 154 21.52 -26.40 -10.53
C LYS A 154 20.02 -26.41 -10.24
N LEU A 155 19.20 -26.74 -11.25
CA LEU A 155 17.73 -26.80 -11.12
C LEU A 155 17.26 -27.76 -10.02
N LYS A 156 18.05 -28.78 -9.63
CA LYS A 156 17.70 -29.71 -8.55
C LYS A 156 17.69 -29.10 -7.15
N ALA A 157 18.36 -27.96 -6.97
CA ALA A 157 18.46 -27.30 -5.67
C ALA A 157 17.80 -25.91 -5.68
N PHE A 158 17.88 -25.20 -6.80
CA PHE A 158 17.49 -23.79 -6.88
C PHE A 158 16.03 -23.59 -7.29
N ARG A 159 15.37 -22.70 -6.55
CA ARG A 159 14.17 -21.96 -7.00
C ARG A 159 14.60 -20.71 -7.75
N TYR A 160 13.76 -20.21 -8.65
CA TYR A 160 14.03 -19.06 -9.50
C TYR A 160 12.94 -18.00 -9.30
N ALA A 161 13.38 -16.80 -8.94
CA ALA A 161 12.54 -15.65 -8.66
C ALA A 161 12.81 -14.57 -9.71
N VAL A 162 11.76 -14.00 -10.28
CA VAL A 162 11.85 -12.85 -11.18
C VAL A 162 11.13 -11.66 -10.57
N PHE A 163 11.85 -10.57 -10.34
CA PHE A 163 11.25 -9.28 -9.97
C PHE A 163 11.01 -8.46 -11.24
N GLY A 164 9.74 -8.34 -11.62
CA GLY A 164 9.31 -7.70 -12.86
C GLY A 164 8.38 -6.52 -12.68
N ASP A 165 8.10 -5.84 -13.78
CA ASP A 165 7.31 -4.61 -13.75
C ASP A 165 5.82 -4.87 -13.55
N ARG A 166 5.25 -5.81 -14.30
CA ARG A 166 3.83 -6.17 -14.28
C ARG A 166 3.55 -7.50 -14.98
N LEU A 167 2.40 -8.09 -14.67
CA LEU A 167 1.79 -9.18 -15.41
C LEU A 167 0.68 -8.60 -16.32
N GLY A 168 0.96 -8.52 -17.63
CA GLY A 168 0.15 -7.88 -18.66
C GLY A 168 -0.21 -6.43 -18.36
N SER A 169 -1.50 -6.13 -18.26
CA SER A 169 -2.05 -4.81 -17.91
C SER A 169 -2.38 -4.66 -16.43
N THR A 170 -2.19 -5.72 -15.64
CA THR A 170 -2.64 -5.79 -14.24
C THR A 170 -1.61 -5.24 -13.25
N THR A 171 -2.06 -5.00 -12.02
CA THR A 171 -1.22 -4.64 -10.87
C THR A 171 -1.17 -5.76 -9.83
N ILE A 172 -1.27 -7.05 -10.22
CA ILE A 172 -1.14 -8.15 -9.26
C ILE A 172 0.29 -8.21 -8.66
N SER A 173 0.41 -8.62 -7.40
CA SER A 173 1.65 -8.59 -6.62
C SER A 173 2.69 -9.59 -7.10
N GLY A 174 2.24 -10.74 -7.58
CA GLY A 174 3.10 -11.84 -8.01
C GLY A 174 2.30 -13.06 -8.43
N ILE A 175 3.03 -14.14 -8.72
CA ILE A 175 2.50 -15.47 -8.98
C ILE A 175 3.60 -16.51 -8.72
N ALA A 176 3.24 -17.62 -8.08
CA ALA A 176 4.18 -18.70 -7.80
C ALA A 176 3.55 -20.07 -8.04
N GLU A 177 4.40 -21.02 -8.42
CA GLU A 177 4.01 -22.42 -8.46
C GLU A 177 3.81 -22.97 -7.04
N LEU A 178 2.70 -23.69 -6.83
CA LEU A 178 2.49 -24.39 -5.57
C LEU A 178 3.43 -25.60 -5.48
N ARG A 179 4.26 -25.64 -4.43
CA ARG A 179 5.32 -26.64 -4.25
C ARG A 179 6.22 -26.76 -5.49
N GLY A 180 6.48 -25.64 -6.16
CA GLY A 180 7.32 -25.59 -7.37
C GLY A 180 8.66 -24.92 -7.12
N ASN A 181 9.29 -24.51 -8.23
CA ASN A 181 10.56 -23.81 -8.20
C ASN A 181 10.54 -22.49 -8.97
N ASP A 182 9.38 -22.07 -9.48
CA ASP A 182 9.23 -20.82 -10.21
C ASP A 182 8.29 -19.85 -9.49
N MET A 183 8.70 -18.58 -9.46
CA MET A 183 7.92 -17.48 -8.92
C MET A 183 8.27 -16.14 -9.56
N ILE A 184 7.28 -15.24 -9.63
CA ILE A 184 7.39 -13.90 -10.18
C ILE A 184 6.83 -12.90 -9.17
N VAL A 185 7.55 -11.83 -8.89
CA VAL A 185 7.12 -10.69 -8.07
C VAL A 185 6.95 -9.49 -8.99
N THR A 186 5.75 -8.92 -9.09
CA THR A 186 5.41 -7.88 -10.07
C THR A 186 4.91 -6.58 -9.46
N LEU A 187 5.79 -5.93 -8.72
CA LEU A 187 5.47 -4.68 -8.01
C LEU A 187 5.74 -3.41 -8.83
N GLY A 188 6.24 -3.46 -10.07
CA GLY A 188 6.65 -2.23 -10.81
C GLY A 188 5.53 -1.25 -11.10
N ALA A 189 4.40 -1.74 -11.59
CA ALA A 189 3.23 -0.92 -11.89
C ALA A 189 2.58 -0.30 -10.63
N TRP A 190 2.92 -0.80 -9.43
CA TRP A 190 2.42 -0.25 -8.17
C TRP A 190 3.00 1.14 -7.86
N TRP A 191 4.12 1.51 -8.52
CA TRP A 191 4.86 2.73 -8.19
C TRP A 191 4.83 3.78 -9.30
N TRP A 192 4.06 3.56 -10.36
CA TRP A 192 3.97 4.51 -11.48
C TRP A 192 3.22 5.76 -11.09
N GLY A 193 3.80 6.93 -11.42
CA GLY A 193 3.20 8.23 -11.09
C GLY A 193 3.37 8.66 -9.63
N ILE A 194 4.07 7.90 -8.80
CA ILE A 194 4.32 8.29 -7.41
C ILE A 194 5.44 9.34 -7.35
N PRO A 195 5.23 10.48 -6.63
CA PRO A 195 6.27 11.50 -6.43
C PRO A 195 7.48 10.95 -5.65
N PRO A 196 8.56 11.73 -5.52
CA PRO A 196 9.70 11.38 -4.67
C PRO A 196 9.24 10.94 -3.26
N LEU A 197 9.76 9.79 -2.81
CA LEU A 197 9.35 9.17 -1.56
C LEU A 197 10.16 9.71 -0.38
N SER A 198 9.51 9.93 0.76
CA SER A 198 10.17 10.14 2.04
C SER A 198 10.92 8.89 2.51
N ALA A 199 11.84 9.04 3.48
CA ALA A 199 12.58 7.90 4.03
C ALA A 199 11.66 6.79 4.58
N ALA A 200 10.56 7.17 5.24
CA ALA A 200 9.56 6.24 5.74
C ALA A 200 8.83 5.50 4.62
N GLN A 201 8.51 6.17 3.52
CA GLN A 201 7.89 5.55 2.34
C GLN A 201 8.87 4.61 1.61
N ILE A 202 10.15 4.95 1.57
CA ILE A 202 11.20 4.07 1.03
C ILE A 202 11.30 2.79 1.87
N GLN A 203 11.34 2.92 3.20
CA GLN A 203 11.38 1.77 4.11
C GLN A 203 10.13 0.90 3.96
N TRP A 204 8.96 1.50 3.91
CA TRP A 204 7.71 0.79 3.67
C TRP A 204 7.73 0.02 2.34
N ARG A 205 8.16 0.68 1.26
CA ARG A 205 8.30 0.03 -0.06
C ARG A 205 9.26 -1.16 0.01
N GLN A 206 10.39 -1.05 0.71
CA GLN A 206 11.31 -2.19 0.91
C GLN A 206 10.62 -3.37 1.60
N GLN A 207 9.83 -3.10 2.65
CA GLN A 207 9.09 -4.13 3.36
C GLN A 207 7.96 -4.76 2.51
N VAL A 208 7.32 -4.00 1.62
CA VAL A 208 6.36 -4.54 0.64
C VAL A 208 7.03 -5.56 -0.28
N TYR A 209 8.22 -5.25 -0.81
CA TYR A 209 8.97 -6.21 -1.63
C TYR A 209 9.34 -7.47 -0.83
N ALA A 210 9.74 -7.32 0.43
CA ALA A 210 10.09 -8.45 1.28
C ALA A 210 8.88 -9.33 1.59
N GLY A 211 7.73 -8.72 1.92
CA GLY A 211 6.48 -9.42 2.19
C GLY A 211 6.01 -10.26 1.02
N ILE A 212 5.96 -9.67 -0.18
CA ILE A 212 5.55 -10.38 -1.40
C ILE A 212 6.58 -11.43 -1.81
N PHE A 213 7.88 -11.15 -1.76
CA PHE A 213 8.90 -12.16 -2.06
C PHE A 213 8.79 -13.38 -1.12
N MET A 214 8.56 -13.15 0.17
CA MET A 214 8.36 -14.21 1.15
C MET A 214 7.05 -14.97 0.92
N HIS A 215 5.99 -14.26 0.53
CA HIS A 215 4.69 -14.85 0.17
C HIS A 215 4.81 -15.83 -1.01
N GLU A 216 5.40 -15.37 -2.12
CA GLU A 216 5.59 -16.21 -3.31
C GLU A 216 6.51 -17.41 -3.02
N LEU A 217 7.56 -17.19 -2.21
CA LEU A 217 8.43 -18.27 -1.74
C LEU A 217 7.66 -19.27 -0.87
N GLY A 218 6.68 -18.81 -0.08
CA GLY A 218 5.78 -19.63 0.71
C GLY A 218 4.96 -20.59 -0.14
N HIS A 219 4.45 -20.16 -1.30
CA HIS A 219 3.79 -21.06 -2.26
C HIS A 219 4.73 -22.11 -2.83
N ASN A 220 5.95 -21.73 -3.20
CA ASN A 220 7.01 -22.68 -3.61
C ASN A 220 7.38 -23.68 -2.48
N LEU A 221 7.13 -23.30 -1.22
CA LEU A 221 7.26 -24.15 -0.04
C LEU A 221 5.93 -24.78 0.41
N GLY A 222 4.88 -24.69 -0.40
CA GLY A 222 3.63 -25.42 -0.24
C GLY A 222 2.60 -24.80 0.71
N LEU A 223 2.78 -23.54 1.09
CA LEU A 223 1.80 -22.76 1.84
C LEU A 223 0.70 -22.22 0.91
N LEU A 224 -0.47 -21.97 1.48
CA LEU A 224 -1.64 -21.36 0.84
C LEU A 224 -2.10 -20.19 1.70
N HIS A 225 -3.01 -19.35 1.16
CA HIS A 225 -3.37 -18.10 1.81
C HIS A 225 -4.05 -18.22 3.18
N GLY A 226 -4.61 -19.39 3.49
CA GLY A 226 -5.15 -19.71 4.80
C GLY A 226 -4.25 -20.62 5.64
N GLY A 227 -3.12 -21.11 5.12
CA GLY A 227 -2.29 -22.09 5.83
C GLY A 227 -3.00 -23.44 6.04
N SER A 228 -2.24 -24.45 6.48
CA SER A 228 -2.74 -25.83 6.67
C SER A 228 -3.49 -26.44 5.47
N GLY A 229 -3.18 -26.01 4.24
CA GLY A 229 -3.86 -26.46 3.01
C GLY A 229 -5.18 -25.75 2.71
N SER A 230 -5.52 -24.70 3.44
CA SER A 230 -6.67 -23.82 3.18
C SER A 230 -6.26 -22.61 2.34
N ASN A 231 -7.11 -22.20 1.41
CA ASN A 231 -6.95 -20.98 0.62
C ASN A 231 -7.87 -19.83 1.11
N VAL A 232 -8.41 -19.95 2.32
CA VAL A 232 -9.29 -18.93 2.91
C VAL A 232 -8.46 -17.73 3.34
N ASN A 233 -8.79 -16.58 2.76
CA ASN A 233 -8.15 -15.30 3.01
C ASN A 233 -8.71 -14.57 4.24
N PHE A 234 -7.97 -13.56 4.70
CA PHE A 234 -8.38 -12.60 5.73
C PHE A 234 -8.75 -13.22 7.09
N LYS A 235 -8.13 -14.35 7.44
CA LYS A 235 -8.37 -15.00 8.73
C LYS A 235 -7.68 -14.22 9.86
N PRO A 236 -8.40 -13.67 10.84
CA PRO A 236 -7.81 -12.80 11.84
C PRO A 236 -6.89 -13.54 12.83
N ASN A 237 -7.03 -14.87 12.95
CA ASN A 237 -6.15 -15.73 13.76
C ASN A 237 -4.99 -16.37 12.99
N TYR A 238 -4.70 -15.92 11.78
CA TYR A 238 -3.59 -16.43 10.96
C TYR A 238 -2.60 -15.31 10.63
N HIS A 239 -1.66 -15.07 11.54
CA HIS A 239 -0.63 -14.04 11.43
C HIS A 239 0.55 -14.53 10.61
N SER A 240 0.43 -14.44 9.29
CA SER A 240 1.43 -14.92 8.34
C SER A 240 1.40 -14.04 7.11
N VAL A 241 2.54 -13.75 6.50
CA VAL A 241 2.58 -13.08 5.19
C VAL A 241 1.82 -13.83 4.10
N MET A 242 1.50 -15.11 4.30
CA MET A 242 0.61 -15.86 3.40
C MET A 242 -0.84 -15.36 3.45
N ASN A 243 -1.28 -14.79 4.57
CA ASN A 243 -2.60 -14.18 4.71
C ASN A 243 -2.55 -12.73 4.22
N TYR A 244 -3.46 -12.32 3.34
CA TYR A 244 -3.50 -10.94 2.84
C TYR A 244 -3.80 -9.86 3.87
N SER A 245 -4.28 -10.23 5.06
CA SER A 245 -4.29 -9.30 6.19
C SER A 245 -2.89 -8.89 6.64
N TRP A 246 -1.85 -9.64 6.25
CA TRP A 246 -0.48 -9.54 6.76
C TRP A 246 0.58 -9.73 5.67
N SER A 247 0.22 -9.81 4.39
CA SER A 247 1.17 -10.05 3.29
C SER A 247 2.16 -8.91 3.07
N VAL A 248 1.73 -7.69 3.37
CA VAL A 248 2.53 -6.47 3.28
C VAL A 248 2.25 -5.58 4.48
N PRO A 249 3.21 -4.75 4.92
CA PRO A 249 2.89 -3.72 5.89
C PRO A 249 1.90 -2.76 5.25
N ARG A 250 0.88 -2.36 6.00
CA ARG A 250 0.04 -1.25 5.55
C ARG A 250 0.72 0.05 5.93
N TYR A 251 0.92 0.92 4.95
CA TYR A 251 1.47 2.23 5.20
C TYR A 251 0.41 3.11 5.86
N VAL A 252 0.62 3.41 7.13
CA VAL A 252 -0.21 4.34 7.88
C VAL A 252 0.07 5.80 7.52
N GLY A 253 1.15 6.07 6.76
CA GLY A 253 1.59 7.42 6.40
C GLY A 253 1.00 7.96 5.09
N PHE A 254 0.02 7.30 4.47
CA PHE A 254 -0.87 7.95 3.50
C PHE A 254 -2.05 8.65 4.22
N SER A 255 -2.20 8.41 5.53
CA SER A 255 -3.06 9.18 6.42
C SER A 255 -2.23 10.28 7.08
N LEU A 256 -2.67 11.54 6.99
CA LEU A 256 -1.99 12.64 7.68
C LEU A 256 -2.15 12.61 9.21
N VAL A 257 -3.13 11.86 9.75
CA VAL A 257 -3.22 11.55 11.18
C VAL A 257 -3.77 10.13 11.36
N PRO A 258 -2.91 9.10 11.42
CA PRO A 258 -3.35 7.74 11.67
C PRO A 258 -3.93 7.61 13.08
N THR A 259 -5.11 6.97 13.22
CA THR A 259 -5.68 6.66 14.54
C THR A 259 -4.71 5.79 15.35
N PRO A 260 -4.76 5.81 16.69
CA PRO A 260 -3.91 4.94 17.50
C PRO A 260 -4.00 3.46 17.12
N ARG A 261 -5.19 2.98 16.71
CA ARG A 261 -5.38 1.60 16.23
C ARG A 261 -4.74 1.36 14.86
N GLN A 262 -4.74 2.34 13.96
CA GLN A 262 -4.04 2.24 12.67
C GLN A 262 -2.52 2.27 12.86
N LEU A 263 -2.00 3.17 13.71
CA LEU A 263 -0.59 3.17 14.10
C LEU A 263 -0.19 1.83 14.71
N GLN A 264 -1.01 1.31 15.64
CA GLN A 264 -0.84 -0.01 16.24
C GLN A 264 -0.83 -1.10 15.16
N TYR A 265 -1.77 -1.08 14.22
CA TYR A 265 -1.83 -2.03 13.11
C TYR A 265 -0.59 -1.98 12.23
N GLY A 266 -0.21 -0.80 11.72
CA GLY A 266 0.96 -0.62 10.86
C GLY A 266 2.27 -0.99 11.57
N SER A 267 2.38 -0.67 12.86
CA SER A 267 3.52 -1.06 13.71
C SER A 267 3.53 -2.53 14.12
N SER A 268 2.38 -3.21 14.03
CA SER A 268 2.23 -4.62 14.38
C SER A 268 2.50 -5.59 13.24
N TRP A 269 2.64 -5.08 12.01
CA TRP A 269 3.06 -5.92 10.90
C TRP A 269 4.49 -6.43 11.10
N THR A 270 4.66 -7.73 10.93
CA THR A 270 5.95 -8.40 10.97
C THR A 270 6.13 -9.20 9.68
N LEU A 271 7.32 -9.15 9.11
CA LEU A 271 7.72 -10.04 8.02
C LEU A 271 7.91 -11.46 8.59
N ASP A 272 6.85 -12.24 8.72
CA ASP A 272 6.93 -13.58 9.30
C ASP A 272 5.92 -14.55 8.69
N PHE A 273 6.26 -15.84 8.73
CA PHE A 273 5.27 -16.89 8.61
C PHE A 273 4.71 -17.20 10.01
N SER A 274 3.49 -17.70 10.08
CA SER A 274 2.92 -18.02 11.39
C SER A 274 3.70 -19.17 12.03
N SER A 275 4.05 -19.03 13.31
CA SER A 275 4.65 -20.10 14.12
C SER A 275 3.63 -20.78 15.06
N VAL A 276 2.36 -20.38 14.97
CA VAL A 276 1.33 -20.78 15.93
C VAL A 276 0.12 -21.36 15.21
N ASN A 277 -0.24 -22.57 15.60
CA ASN A 277 -1.49 -23.17 15.19
C ASN A 277 -2.63 -22.70 16.12
N ALA A 278 -3.16 -21.51 15.83
CA ALA A 278 -4.17 -20.87 16.64
C ALA A 278 -5.49 -21.68 16.66
N ALA A 279 -6.22 -21.58 17.77
CA ALA A 279 -7.50 -22.25 17.93
C ALA A 279 -8.51 -21.75 16.86
N PRO A 280 -9.40 -22.64 16.38
CA PRO A 280 -10.43 -22.25 15.42
C PRO A 280 -11.36 -21.19 16.01
N LEU A 281 -11.68 -20.18 15.20
CA LEU A 281 -12.75 -19.22 15.49
C LEU A 281 -14.01 -19.65 14.75
N ASP A 282 -15.09 -19.86 15.50
CA ASP A 282 -16.42 -20.16 14.94
C ASP A 282 -17.27 -18.90 15.02
N GLU A 283 -17.57 -18.33 13.86
CA GLU A 283 -18.32 -17.08 13.68
C GLU A 283 -19.73 -17.10 14.31
N ASN A 284 -20.26 -18.28 14.67
CA ASN A 284 -21.55 -18.41 15.34
C ASN A 284 -21.47 -18.28 16.87
N VAL A 285 -20.31 -18.56 17.45
CA VAL A 285 -20.13 -18.75 18.89
C VAL A 285 -18.80 -18.18 19.38
N LEU A 286 -18.54 -16.93 19.04
CA LEU A 286 -17.35 -16.21 19.44
C LEU A 286 -17.44 -15.80 20.91
N SER A 287 -16.36 -15.99 21.65
CA SER A 287 -16.20 -15.45 23.01
C SER A 287 -15.46 -14.14 22.93
N GLU A 288 -15.98 -13.08 23.54
CA GLU A 288 -15.29 -11.77 23.55
C GLU A 288 -14.29 -11.67 24.70
N VAL A 289 -14.56 -12.33 25.84
CA VAL A 289 -13.69 -12.30 27.04
C VAL A 289 -12.47 -13.21 26.94
N ASN A 290 -11.30 -12.67 27.33
CA ASN A 290 -10.02 -13.39 27.41
C ASN A 290 -9.61 -14.11 26.10
N THR A 291 -10.10 -13.63 24.96
CA THR A 291 -9.81 -14.22 23.66
C THR A 291 -8.51 -13.65 23.12
N SER A 292 -7.58 -14.53 22.74
CA SER A 292 -6.41 -14.21 21.92
C SER A 292 -6.61 -14.91 20.59
N LEU A 293 -6.55 -14.15 19.49
CA LEU A 293 -6.78 -14.73 18.16
C LEU A 293 -5.64 -15.63 17.79
N CYS A 294 -4.42 -15.24 18.11
CA CYS A 294 -3.25 -16.03 17.77
C CYS A 294 -3.07 -17.28 18.67
N GLY A 295 -3.89 -17.47 19.72
CA GLY A 295 -3.95 -18.72 20.48
C GLY A 295 -2.76 -18.98 21.41
N GLY A 296 -2.30 -17.95 22.14
CA GLY A 296 -1.28 -18.12 23.18
C GLY A 296 0.16 -17.83 22.74
N CYS A 297 0.36 -17.00 21.72
CA CYS A 297 1.67 -16.55 21.21
C CYS A 297 2.49 -15.71 22.20
N GLY A 298 2.01 -15.53 23.43
CA GLY A 298 2.63 -14.66 24.42
C GLY A 298 2.75 -13.23 23.91
N ALA A 299 3.88 -12.58 24.18
CA ALA A 299 4.14 -11.19 23.81
C ALA A 299 4.37 -10.98 22.30
N ALA A 300 4.51 -12.04 21.49
CA ALA A 300 4.86 -11.92 20.07
C ALA A 300 3.78 -11.22 19.22
N HIS A 301 2.50 -11.38 19.60
CA HIS A 301 1.37 -10.72 18.94
C HIS A 301 0.48 -9.94 19.93
N ALA A 302 0.89 -9.83 21.20
CA ALA A 302 0.14 -9.09 22.20
C ALA A 302 0.15 -7.60 21.83
N GLY A 303 -1.04 -7.00 21.68
CA GLY A 303 -1.12 -5.61 21.21
C GLY A 303 -1.07 -5.45 19.70
N HIS A 304 -1.15 -6.52 18.92
CA HIS A 304 -1.42 -6.36 17.48
C HIS A 304 -2.84 -5.86 17.28
N ALA A 305 -3.03 -4.94 16.34
CA ALA A 305 -4.37 -4.65 15.84
C ALA A 305 -4.61 -5.59 14.67
N VAL A 306 -5.81 -6.19 14.61
CA VAL A 306 -6.18 -7.16 13.60
C VAL A 306 -7.44 -6.68 12.87
N PRO A 307 -7.54 -6.90 11.56
CA PRO A 307 -8.77 -6.61 10.85
C PRO A 307 -9.78 -7.72 11.16
N ILE A 308 -10.97 -7.34 11.61
CA ILE A 308 -12.07 -8.24 11.90
C ILE A 308 -13.29 -7.84 11.08
N GLY A 309 -13.90 -8.81 10.42
CA GLY A 309 -15.15 -8.68 9.70
C GLY A 309 -15.04 -7.95 8.36
N PRO A 310 -16.19 -7.48 7.82
CA PRO A 310 -16.27 -6.90 6.50
C PRO A 310 -15.22 -5.84 6.21
N VAL A 311 -14.24 -6.18 5.39
CA VAL A 311 -13.49 -5.24 4.58
C VAL A 311 -14.49 -4.62 3.61
N ALA A 312 -14.95 -3.41 3.95
CA ALA A 312 -15.71 -2.56 3.05
C ALA A 312 -14.87 -2.32 1.78
N PRO A 313 -15.46 -2.01 0.61
CA PRO A 313 -14.66 -1.72 -0.57
C PRO A 313 -13.77 -0.49 -0.29
N TRP A 314 -14.20 0.40 0.61
CA TRP A 314 -13.60 1.69 0.89
C TRP A 314 -13.05 1.82 2.31
N GLY A 315 -12.72 0.72 3.00
CA GLY A 315 -12.21 0.82 4.36
C GLY A 315 -11.77 -0.48 5.03
N TRP A 316 -11.12 -0.30 6.18
CA TRP A 316 -10.68 -1.35 7.08
C TRP A 316 -11.85 -2.27 7.46
N GLY A 317 -11.64 -3.59 7.41
CA GLY A 317 -12.29 -4.46 8.39
C GLY A 317 -11.98 -3.92 9.78
N TRP A 318 -12.93 -3.99 10.70
CA TRP A 318 -12.83 -3.35 12.02
C TRP A 318 -11.51 -3.71 12.69
N LEU A 319 -10.67 -2.71 12.98
CA LEU A 319 -9.39 -2.96 13.65
C LEU A 319 -9.66 -3.22 15.12
N GLU A 320 -9.55 -4.45 15.57
CA GLU A 320 -9.61 -4.79 16.99
C GLU A 320 -8.22 -5.10 17.53
N SER A 321 -7.97 -4.70 18.77
CA SER A 321 -6.69 -5.01 19.41
C SER A 321 -6.76 -6.40 20.06
N GLU A 322 -5.74 -7.21 19.82
CA GLU A 322 -5.50 -8.45 20.59
C GLU A 322 -4.98 -8.14 22.00
N THR A 323 -5.77 -7.39 22.79
CA THR A 323 -5.41 -6.98 24.15
C THR A 323 -6.52 -7.28 25.15
N ALA A 324 -6.13 -7.38 26.42
CA ALA A 324 -7.08 -7.55 27.52
C ALA A 324 -7.95 -6.29 27.67
N PRO A 325 -9.27 -6.42 27.96
CA PRO A 325 -9.92 -7.62 28.52
C PRO A 325 -10.49 -8.63 27.50
N GLY A 326 -10.37 -8.39 26.20
CA GLY A 326 -11.03 -9.18 25.18
C GLY A 326 -11.16 -8.47 23.83
N ILE A 327 -11.84 -9.11 22.88
CA ILE A 327 -12.06 -8.62 21.51
C ILE A 327 -13.56 -8.40 21.33
N ASP A 328 -13.96 -7.18 20.95
CA ASP A 328 -15.36 -6.82 20.69
C ASP A 328 -15.74 -7.27 19.27
N PHE A 329 -16.19 -8.51 19.13
CA PHE A 329 -16.48 -9.12 17.84
C PHE A 329 -17.80 -8.59 17.26
N ASN A 330 -18.79 -8.32 18.11
CA ASN A 330 -20.14 -7.91 17.67
C ASN A 330 -20.31 -6.39 17.57
N ARG A 331 -19.34 -5.61 18.08
CA ARG A 331 -19.26 -4.15 18.03
C ARG A 331 -20.38 -3.45 18.79
N ASP A 332 -20.86 -4.06 19.87
CA ASP A 332 -21.83 -3.42 20.75
C ASP A 332 -21.17 -2.43 21.74
N GLY A 333 -19.83 -2.36 21.73
CA GLY A 333 -19.04 -1.49 22.59
C GLY A 333 -18.73 -2.10 23.96
N PHE A 334 -19.08 -3.37 24.19
CA PHE A 334 -18.91 -4.06 25.46
C PHE A 334 -18.27 -5.44 25.28
N ILE A 335 -17.19 -5.70 26.01
CA ILE A 335 -16.65 -7.06 26.14
C ILE A 335 -17.57 -7.87 27.05
N GLY A 336 -18.46 -8.66 26.45
CA GLY A 336 -19.43 -9.47 27.15
C GLY A 336 -18.91 -10.86 27.56
N GLY A 337 -19.47 -11.43 28.63
CA GLY A 337 -19.29 -12.85 28.97
C GLY A 337 -20.17 -13.82 28.17
N GLY A 338 -21.01 -13.29 27.29
CA GLY A 338 -21.88 -14.06 26.40
C GLY A 338 -21.15 -14.44 25.11
N LEU A 339 -21.69 -15.43 24.39
CA LEU A 339 -21.23 -15.77 23.05
C LEU A 339 -21.92 -14.87 22.04
N VAL A 340 -21.18 -14.42 21.04
CA VAL A 340 -21.67 -13.54 19.97
C VAL A 340 -21.46 -14.19 18.60
N SER A 341 -22.19 -13.69 17.61
CA SER A 341 -22.00 -14.10 16.21
C SER A 341 -21.55 -12.89 15.39
N ALA A 342 -20.46 -13.05 14.65
CA ALA A 342 -19.90 -12.01 13.80
C ALA A 342 -19.13 -12.67 12.65
N ASP A 343 -19.28 -12.10 11.45
CA ASP A 343 -18.45 -12.43 10.31
C ASP A 343 -17.05 -11.84 10.54
N LEU A 344 -16.00 -12.64 10.35
CA LEU A 344 -14.63 -12.30 10.68
C LEU A 344 -13.76 -11.98 9.46
N ASN A 345 -14.11 -12.43 8.26
CA ASN A 345 -13.25 -12.38 7.08
C ASN A 345 -13.91 -11.79 5.81
N TYR A 346 -15.11 -11.22 5.91
CA TYR A 346 -15.87 -10.68 4.77
C TYR A 346 -15.10 -9.65 3.92
N VAL A 347 -15.17 -9.78 2.60
CA VAL A 347 -14.70 -8.81 1.59
C VAL A 347 -15.89 -8.49 0.69
N THR A 348 -16.12 -7.21 0.36
CA THR A 348 -17.32 -6.81 -0.38
C THR A 348 -17.54 -7.48 -1.74
N ALA A 349 -18.82 -7.61 -2.08
CA ALA A 349 -19.40 -8.36 -3.17
C ALA A 349 -19.13 -7.83 -4.61
N SER A 350 -17.95 -7.26 -4.88
CA SER A 350 -17.39 -7.22 -6.24
C SER A 350 -16.74 -8.58 -6.62
N TYR A 351 -16.55 -9.47 -5.62
CA TYR A 351 -15.89 -10.77 -5.74
C TYR A 351 -16.70 -11.93 -5.14
N CYS A 352 -18.04 -11.85 -5.04
CA CYS A 352 -18.82 -12.92 -4.42
C CYS A 352 -20.13 -13.28 -5.15
N SER A 353 -20.26 -14.58 -5.46
CA SER A 353 -21.54 -15.28 -5.55
C SER A 353 -21.51 -16.62 -4.77
N ALA A 354 -21.51 -16.50 -3.42
CA ALA A 354 -22.13 -17.38 -2.41
C ALA A 354 -21.65 -18.84 -2.14
N PRO A 355 -22.02 -19.46 -0.99
CA PRO A 355 -21.15 -19.64 0.18
C PRO A 355 -20.67 -21.09 0.40
N GLN A 356 -19.62 -21.17 1.24
CA GLN A 356 -18.98 -22.33 1.89
C GLN A 356 -17.95 -23.15 1.10
N CYS A 357 -16.69 -22.93 1.50
CA CYS A 357 -15.57 -23.85 1.54
C CYS A 357 -15.43 -24.80 0.33
N ASP A 358 -14.67 -24.33 -0.66
CA ASP A 358 -14.08 -25.09 -1.77
C ASP A 358 -15.05 -25.70 -2.80
N GLN A 359 -15.81 -24.94 -3.61
CA GLN A 359 -16.17 -25.31 -5.01
C GLN A 359 -16.78 -24.12 -5.81
N PRO A 360 -16.62 -24.06 -7.16
CA PRO A 360 -17.08 -22.93 -8.01
C PRO A 360 -18.59 -22.94 -8.36
N PRO A 361 -19.15 -21.79 -8.83
CA PRO A 361 -20.57 -21.41 -8.73
C PRO A 361 -21.54 -22.16 -9.67
N PRO A 362 -22.90 -22.05 -9.48
CA PRO A 362 -23.58 -20.75 -9.46
C PRO A 362 -24.81 -20.62 -8.52
N PHE A 363 -24.72 -20.05 -7.30
CA PHE A 363 -25.93 -19.61 -6.51
C PHE A 363 -25.65 -18.43 -5.53
N THR A 364 -26.70 -17.93 -4.83
CA THR A 364 -26.87 -16.62 -4.14
C THR A 364 -26.63 -16.60 -2.60
N CYS A 365 -26.15 -15.49 -1.99
CA CYS A 365 -25.60 -15.41 -0.61
C CYS A 365 -26.42 -14.60 0.42
N PRO A 366 -26.74 -15.17 1.60
CA PRO A 366 -27.04 -14.39 2.81
C PRO A 366 -26.27 -14.88 4.07
N PHE A 367 -25.56 -13.96 4.76
CA PHE A 367 -25.05 -13.93 6.16
C PHE A 367 -24.25 -15.12 6.75
N LEU A 368 -23.09 -14.78 7.38
CA LEU A 368 -22.14 -15.59 8.18
C LEU A 368 -21.51 -16.77 7.41
N ASP A 369 -20.18 -16.93 7.49
CA ASP A 369 -19.49 -18.05 6.85
C ASP A 369 -19.49 -19.27 7.82
N TRP A 370 -19.83 -20.46 7.32
CA TRP A 370 -20.15 -21.61 8.18
C TRP A 370 -18.92 -22.46 8.52
N CYS A 371 -17.72 -21.92 8.32
CA CYS A 371 -16.46 -22.65 8.47
C CYS A 371 -15.66 -22.11 9.67
N PRO A 372 -15.19 -22.96 10.59
CA PRO A 372 -14.26 -22.53 11.62
C PRO A 372 -12.96 -22.04 10.98
N HIS A 373 -12.59 -20.79 11.24
CA HIS A 373 -11.32 -20.20 10.80
C HIS A 373 -10.21 -20.77 11.66
N THR A 374 -9.47 -21.76 11.18
CA THR A 374 -8.31 -22.32 11.90
C THR A 374 -7.08 -21.45 11.68
N GLY A 375 -6.27 -21.24 12.71
CA GLY A 375 -4.89 -20.78 12.51
C GLY A 375 -4.06 -21.84 11.78
N ALA A 376 -2.82 -21.50 11.49
CA ALA A 376 -1.85 -22.44 10.94
C ALA A 376 -0.44 -22.09 11.43
N ASP A 377 0.35 -23.10 11.77
CA ASP A 377 1.79 -22.98 11.98
C ASP A 377 2.48 -23.30 10.65
N ASP A 378 2.92 -22.28 9.94
CA ASP A 378 3.52 -22.39 8.62
C ASP A 378 4.96 -22.86 8.70
N TRP A 379 5.75 -22.35 9.65
CA TRP A 379 7.16 -22.69 9.79
C TRP A 379 7.37 -24.19 9.97
N SER A 380 6.50 -24.84 10.75
CA SER A 380 6.54 -26.29 10.95
C SER A 380 5.99 -27.10 9.77
N ASN A 381 5.30 -26.47 8.82
CA ASN A 381 4.60 -27.13 7.71
C ASN A 381 5.17 -26.79 6.31
N LEU A 382 6.34 -26.17 6.24
CA LEU A 382 7.05 -25.94 4.98
C LEU A 382 7.40 -27.25 4.27
N SER A 383 7.16 -27.29 2.97
CA SER A 383 7.48 -28.39 2.05
C SER A 383 8.71 -28.05 1.22
N TYR A 384 9.86 -28.58 1.63
CA TYR A 384 11.14 -28.32 0.97
C TYR A 384 11.40 -29.13 -0.32
N PRO A 385 11.08 -30.44 -0.41
CA PRO A 385 11.52 -31.29 -1.52
C PRO A 385 10.95 -30.86 -2.88
N LEU A 386 11.84 -30.58 -3.83
CA LEU A 386 11.49 -30.20 -5.21
C LEU A 386 11.14 -31.40 -6.09
N SER A 387 11.93 -32.49 -6.01
CA SER A 387 11.89 -33.60 -6.99
C SER A 387 10.63 -34.46 -6.96
N GLY A 388 9.76 -34.31 -5.94
CA GLY A 388 8.48 -35.00 -5.84
C GLY A 388 7.29 -34.22 -6.41
N SER A 389 7.51 -32.97 -6.80
CA SER A 389 6.44 -32.08 -7.28
C SER A 389 6.18 -32.25 -8.78
N PRO A 390 4.92 -32.28 -9.22
CA PRO A 390 4.59 -32.21 -10.65
C PRO A 390 4.99 -30.87 -11.30
N ASN A 391 5.20 -29.82 -10.49
CA ASN A 391 5.55 -28.47 -10.94
C ASN A 391 7.06 -28.24 -11.05
N TYR A 392 7.89 -29.23 -10.70
CA TYR A 392 9.35 -29.08 -10.71
C TYR A 392 9.98 -29.08 -12.12
N LEU A 393 9.33 -29.71 -13.09
CA LEU A 393 9.88 -29.81 -14.45
C LEU A 393 9.80 -28.45 -15.15
N SER A 394 10.89 -28.01 -15.77
CA SER A 394 10.93 -26.75 -16.53
C SER A 394 9.79 -26.67 -17.54
N GLY A 395 8.91 -25.67 -17.38
CA GLY A 395 7.72 -25.46 -18.21
C GLY A 395 6.47 -26.24 -17.80
N ALA A 396 6.49 -26.95 -16.67
CA ALA A 396 5.34 -27.63 -16.10
C ALA A 396 4.70 -26.80 -14.99
N HIS A 397 3.79 -25.89 -15.37
CA HIS A 397 3.07 -25.01 -14.43
C HIS A 397 1.71 -25.61 -14.06
N GLY A 398 1.72 -26.77 -13.39
CA GLY A 398 0.54 -27.63 -13.20
C GLY A 398 -0.48 -27.09 -12.19
N THR A 399 -0.04 -26.62 -11.02
CA THR A 399 -0.91 -26.06 -9.98
C THR A 399 -0.41 -24.69 -9.57
N VAL A 400 -1.14 -23.67 -9.98
CA VAL A 400 -0.91 -22.26 -9.65
C VAL A 400 -2.23 -21.77 -9.08
N LEU A 401 -2.20 -20.98 -8.01
CA LEU A 401 -3.42 -20.35 -7.52
C LEU A 401 -3.95 -19.40 -8.60
N PRO A 402 -5.28 -19.31 -8.81
CA PRO A 402 -5.84 -18.43 -9.81
C PRO A 402 -5.36 -16.98 -9.57
N PRO A 403 -4.79 -16.29 -10.57
CA PRO A 403 -4.24 -14.94 -10.37
C PRO A 403 -5.28 -13.88 -9.98
N GLY A 404 -6.59 -14.16 -10.17
CA GLY A 404 -7.67 -13.31 -9.65
C GLY A 404 -7.89 -13.44 -8.14
N GLU A 405 -7.22 -14.39 -7.50
CA GLU A 405 -7.14 -14.52 -6.06
C GLU A 405 -5.89 -13.83 -5.50
N GLU A 406 -4.98 -13.30 -6.34
CA GLU A 406 -3.77 -12.59 -5.91
C GLU A 406 -4.04 -11.13 -5.53
N LEU A 407 -3.24 -10.60 -4.59
CA LEU A 407 -3.32 -9.18 -4.24
C LEU A 407 -2.97 -8.31 -5.43
N ASN A 408 -3.71 -7.23 -5.62
CA ASN A 408 -3.36 -6.19 -6.59
C ASN A 408 -3.14 -4.85 -5.90
N PHE A 409 -2.52 -3.90 -6.60
CA PHE A 409 -2.20 -2.60 -6.00
C PHE A 409 -3.45 -1.84 -5.58
N GLU A 410 -4.53 -1.93 -6.36
CA GLU A 410 -5.82 -1.30 -6.02
C GLU A 410 -6.36 -1.86 -4.70
N THR A 411 -6.29 -3.18 -4.49
CA THR A 411 -6.63 -3.83 -3.23
C THR A 411 -5.71 -3.35 -2.11
N VAL A 412 -4.38 -3.25 -2.32
CA VAL A 412 -3.47 -2.71 -1.29
C VAL A 412 -3.76 -1.24 -1.00
N GLN A 413 -4.08 -0.43 -2.01
CA GLN A 413 -4.48 0.96 -1.86
C GLN A 413 -5.79 1.07 -1.07
N MET A 414 -6.81 0.28 -1.41
CA MET A 414 -8.11 0.22 -0.72
C MET A 414 -7.97 -0.30 0.72
N LEU A 415 -7.06 -1.26 0.95
CA LEU A 415 -6.69 -1.75 2.27
C LEU A 415 -5.85 -0.71 3.06
N SER A 416 -5.11 0.17 2.38
CA SER A 416 -4.33 1.25 2.98
C SER A 416 -5.09 2.59 3.10
N TYR A 417 -6.26 2.70 2.44
CA TYR A 417 -7.16 3.83 2.57
C TYR A 417 -7.89 3.73 3.91
N ALA A 418 -7.22 4.21 4.95
CA ALA A 418 -7.92 5.09 5.86
C ALA A 418 -8.44 6.25 5.01
N GLY A 419 -9.69 6.68 5.17
CA GLY A 419 -10.11 7.98 4.65
C GLY A 419 -9.08 9.02 5.08
N SER A 420 -8.22 9.43 4.15
CA SER A 420 -7.42 10.61 4.32
C SER A 420 -8.41 11.75 4.36
N CYS A 421 -8.27 12.67 5.31
CA CYS A 421 -8.96 13.96 5.20
C CYS A 421 -8.30 14.85 4.15
N GLN A 422 -7.31 14.29 3.44
CA GLN A 422 -6.94 14.76 2.13
C GLN A 422 -7.79 14.05 1.08
N HIS A 423 -8.49 14.81 0.25
CA HIS A 423 -9.23 14.28 -0.88
C HIS A 423 -8.62 14.92 -2.13
N GLU A 424 -8.05 14.08 -2.98
CA GLU A 424 -7.66 14.48 -4.33
C GLU A 424 -8.69 13.94 -5.31
N GLU A 425 -9.17 14.80 -6.18
CA GLU A 425 -10.18 14.48 -7.16
C GLU A 425 -9.81 15.12 -8.50
N SER A 426 -9.35 14.26 -9.41
CA SER A 426 -9.07 14.59 -10.80
C SER A 426 -10.23 14.22 -11.73
N PHE A 427 -11.30 13.61 -11.21
CA PHE A 427 -12.49 13.13 -11.94
C PHE A 427 -12.23 12.03 -13.00
N GLU A 428 -10.98 11.62 -13.19
CA GLU A 428 -10.57 10.59 -14.17
C GLU A 428 -11.10 9.18 -13.84
N ALA A 429 -11.48 8.94 -12.59
CA ALA A 429 -12.03 7.67 -12.15
C ALA A 429 -13.48 7.44 -12.64
N TYR A 430 -14.14 8.45 -13.20
CA TYR A 430 -15.54 8.39 -13.59
C TYR A 430 -15.72 8.39 -15.11
N GLU A 431 -16.80 7.75 -15.55
CA GLU A 431 -17.22 7.79 -16.95
C GLU A 431 -17.72 9.19 -17.35
N ASP A 432 -17.57 9.55 -18.63
CA ASP A 432 -18.19 10.76 -19.16
C ASP A 432 -19.72 10.69 -18.99
N LEU A 433 -20.34 11.81 -18.63
CA LEU A 433 -21.76 11.94 -18.27
C LEU A 433 -22.17 11.24 -16.97
N ALA A 434 -21.22 10.81 -16.12
CA ALA A 434 -21.55 10.28 -14.81
C ALA A 434 -22.06 11.37 -13.86
N GLU A 435 -23.20 11.14 -13.23
CA GLU A 435 -23.70 11.90 -12.07
C GLU A 435 -23.00 11.41 -10.80
N LEU A 436 -22.55 12.33 -9.94
CA LEU A 436 -21.75 12.02 -8.75
C LEU A 436 -22.59 11.93 -7.45
N ASP A 437 -23.69 11.16 -7.51
CA ASP A 437 -24.44 10.76 -6.32
C ASP A 437 -23.93 9.43 -5.77
N GLU A 438 -23.61 9.39 -4.47
CA GLU A 438 -23.05 8.24 -3.75
C GLU A 438 -21.77 7.65 -4.41
N ARG A 439 -20.96 8.50 -5.06
CA ARG A 439 -19.73 8.10 -5.79
C ARG A 439 -18.52 8.90 -5.32
N GLY A 440 -17.43 8.23 -4.97
CA GLY A 440 -16.18 8.91 -4.55
C GLY A 440 -16.30 9.84 -3.34
N GLY A 441 -17.34 9.65 -2.50
CA GLY A 441 -17.65 10.53 -1.36
C GLY A 441 -18.55 11.73 -1.73
N TRP A 442 -18.86 11.91 -3.00
CA TRP A 442 -19.78 12.94 -3.48
C TRP A 442 -21.25 12.56 -3.28
N ARG A 443 -22.05 13.54 -2.88
CA ARG A 443 -23.52 13.46 -2.74
C ARG A 443 -24.17 14.79 -3.09
N GLY A 444 -25.45 14.76 -3.43
CA GLY A 444 -26.23 16.00 -3.50
C GLY A 444 -26.52 16.56 -2.12
N TRP A 445 -26.62 17.89 -2.03
CA TRP A 445 -26.96 18.62 -0.82
C TRP A 445 -28.22 18.05 -0.14
N ASP A 446 -28.18 17.91 1.19
CA ASP A 446 -29.26 17.31 2.00
C ASP A 446 -29.66 15.88 1.56
N ASP A 447 -28.69 15.08 1.10
CA ASP A 447 -28.91 13.72 0.54
C ASP A 447 -29.93 13.71 -0.62
N ASN A 448 -30.03 14.79 -1.39
CA ASN A 448 -30.89 14.86 -2.57
C ASN A 448 -30.15 14.32 -3.80
N PRO A 449 -30.51 13.12 -4.32
CA PRO A 449 -29.79 12.50 -5.43
C PRO A 449 -29.92 13.26 -6.76
N MET A 450 -30.86 14.22 -6.84
CA MET A 450 -31.05 15.06 -8.04
C MET A 450 -30.21 16.34 -8.01
N ALA A 451 -29.51 16.62 -6.91
CA ALA A 451 -28.75 17.84 -6.69
C ALA A 451 -27.25 17.62 -6.93
N VAL A 452 -26.89 16.87 -7.96
CA VAL A 452 -25.50 16.47 -8.24
C VAL A 452 -24.96 17.08 -9.53
N GLY A 453 -23.65 17.25 -9.57
CA GLY A 453 -22.89 17.62 -10.76
C GLY A 453 -22.71 16.42 -11.70
N MET A 454 -22.18 16.72 -12.88
CA MET A 454 -21.97 15.72 -13.93
C MET A 454 -20.55 15.78 -14.45
N VAL A 455 -19.90 14.62 -14.60
CA VAL A 455 -18.56 14.52 -15.18
C VAL A 455 -18.63 14.73 -16.68
N ARG A 456 -17.72 15.55 -17.23
CA ARG A 456 -17.66 15.91 -18.64
C ARG A 456 -16.26 15.78 -19.21
N SER A 457 -16.17 15.39 -20.48
CA SER A 457 -14.92 15.37 -21.24
C SER A 457 -14.73 16.58 -22.19
N GLU A 458 -15.59 17.60 -22.09
CA GLU A 458 -15.61 18.74 -23.04
C GLU A 458 -14.66 19.89 -22.62
N VAL A 459 -14.65 20.22 -21.32
CA VAL A 459 -13.84 21.29 -20.75
C VAL A 459 -13.05 20.68 -19.60
N VAL A 460 -11.77 20.39 -19.86
CA VAL A 460 -10.90 19.62 -18.98
C VAL A 460 -9.59 20.39 -18.78
N ARG A 461 -8.98 20.27 -17.60
CA ARG A 461 -7.68 20.86 -17.29
C ARG A 461 -6.58 19.81 -17.37
N SER A 462 -6.74 18.71 -16.64
CA SER A 462 -5.78 17.61 -16.57
C SER A 462 -6.50 16.32 -16.97
N GLY A 463 -5.79 15.35 -17.56
CA GLY A 463 -6.42 14.11 -18.02
C GLY A 463 -7.48 14.32 -19.12
N GLU A 464 -8.61 13.64 -18.99
CA GLU A 464 -9.71 13.66 -19.94
C GLU A 464 -11.09 14.01 -19.33
N ARG A 465 -11.20 14.28 -18.02
CA ARG A 465 -12.47 14.47 -17.32
C ARG A 465 -12.41 15.65 -16.34
N ALA A 466 -13.55 16.31 -16.15
CA ALA A 466 -13.74 17.36 -15.15
C ALA A 466 -15.21 17.37 -14.67
N LEU A 467 -15.48 18.01 -13.53
CA LEU A 467 -16.84 18.13 -12.99
C LEU A 467 -17.56 19.38 -13.48
N GLU A 468 -18.73 19.22 -14.09
CA GLU A 468 -19.65 20.29 -14.43
C GLU A 468 -20.68 20.53 -13.32
N ILE A 469 -20.79 21.78 -12.88
CA ILE A 469 -21.82 22.26 -11.95
C ILE A 469 -22.73 23.24 -12.70
N SER A 470 -24.01 22.88 -12.83
CA SER A 470 -25.00 23.68 -13.56
C SER A 470 -26.41 23.43 -13.03
N LEU A 471 -27.35 24.34 -13.34
CA LEU A 471 -28.77 24.17 -13.05
C LEU A 471 -29.03 23.82 -11.57
N GLY A 472 -29.67 22.69 -11.28
CA GLY A 472 -30.02 22.27 -9.92
C GLY A 472 -28.88 21.63 -9.13
N ALA A 473 -27.67 21.55 -9.67
CA ALA A 473 -26.54 20.94 -8.99
C ALA A 473 -26.18 21.71 -7.70
N ASP A 474 -26.02 20.96 -6.62
CA ASP A 474 -25.71 21.42 -5.27
C ASP A 474 -24.82 20.34 -4.64
N GLN A 475 -23.60 20.24 -5.16
CA GLN A 475 -22.76 19.06 -5.02
C GLN A 475 -21.88 19.18 -3.78
N VAL A 476 -22.03 18.22 -2.86
CA VAL A 476 -21.33 18.20 -1.58
C VAL A 476 -20.33 17.05 -1.51
N HIS A 477 -19.19 17.31 -0.89
CA HIS A 477 -18.25 16.29 -0.43
C HIS A 477 -17.93 16.53 1.04
N GLU A 478 -18.22 15.52 1.88
CA GLU A 478 -18.00 15.58 3.32
C GLU A 478 -16.55 15.25 3.69
N TYR A 479 -16.03 15.97 4.66
CA TYR A 479 -14.71 15.72 5.21
C TYR A 479 -14.77 14.78 6.40
N CYS A 480 -13.69 14.05 6.65
CA CYS A 480 -13.51 13.39 7.93
C CYS A 480 -13.10 14.38 9.02
N SER A 481 -13.76 14.30 10.17
CA SER A 481 -13.42 15.05 11.38
C SER A 481 -12.02 14.69 11.87
N THR A 482 -11.09 15.66 11.90
CA THR A 482 -9.79 15.52 12.58
C THR A 482 -9.48 16.73 13.45
N ASP A 483 -8.61 16.54 14.45
CA ASP A 483 -8.08 17.60 15.33
C ASP A 483 -6.93 18.40 14.65
N ALA A 484 -6.82 18.37 13.32
CA ALA A 484 -5.75 19.05 12.60
C ALA A 484 -5.95 20.56 12.59
N SER A 485 -4.89 21.32 12.85
CA SER A 485 -4.98 22.78 12.97
C SER A 485 -4.88 23.52 11.65
N LEU A 486 -4.09 23.05 10.67
CA LEU A 486 -3.89 23.75 9.40
C LEU A 486 -4.42 22.95 8.20
N TRP A 487 -5.23 23.57 7.34
CA TRP A 487 -5.88 22.97 6.18
C TRP A 487 -5.70 23.80 4.91
N SER A 488 -5.80 23.13 3.77
CA SER A 488 -5.79 23.71 2.43
C SER A 488 -6.88 23.05 1.59
N LEU A 489 -7.83 23.84 1.11
CA LEU A 489 -8.68 23.49 -0.03
C LEU A 489 -8.11 24.20 -1.26
N SER A 490 -7.93 23.48 -2.36
CA SER A 490 -7.64 24.07 -3.66
C SER A 490 -8.36 23.34 -4.78
N MET A 491 -8.73 24.07 -5.81
CA MET A 491 -9.36 23.52 -7.00
C MET A 491 -9.10 24.44 -8.18
N TRP A 492 -9.19 23.92 -9.38
CA TRP A 492 -9.20 24.74 -10.58
C TRP A 492 -10.63 24.94 -11.05
N GLN A 493 -10.96 26.17 -11.39
CA GLN A 493 -12.27 26.57 -11.87
C GLN A 493 -12.16 27.10 -13.30
N PHE A 494 -13.07 26.70 -14.17
CA PHE A 494 -13.28 27.30 -15.49
C PHE A 494 -14.68 27.90 -15.57
N VAL A 495 -14.74 29.21 -15.83
CA VAL A 495 -16.00 29.94 -16.03
C VAL A 495 -16.10 30.35 -17.51
N PRO A 496 -17.09 29.83 -18.27
CA PRO A 496 -17.28 30.21 -19.66
C PRO A 496 -17.59 31.70 -19.86
N GLU A 497 -17.17 32.26 -21.01
CA GLU A 497 -17.47 33.65 -21.39
C GLU A 497 -18.97 33.95 -21.38
N ASN A 498 -19.79 32.96 -21.78
CA ASN A 498 -21.24 33.06 -21.83
C ASN A 498 -21.94 32.63 -20.52
N PHE A 499 -21.22 32.47 -19.40
CA PHE A 499 -21.84 32.10 -18.12
C PHE A 499 -22.88 33.15 -17.69
N THR A 500 -24.08 32.67 -17.36
CA THR A 500 -25.25 33.44 -16.91
C THR A 500 -25.68 33.02 -15.51
N ASN A 501 -25.99 34.01 -14.68
CA ASN A 501 -26.52 33.79 -13.33
C ASN A 501 -27.97 33.34 -13.38
N ASN A 502 -28.36 32.59 -12.37
CA ASN A 502 -29.73 32.49 -11.89
C ASN A 502 -29.82 32.94 -10.42
N GLY A 503 -31.03 33.05 -9.88
CA GLY A 503 -31.30 33.61 -8.55
C GLY A 503 -31.73 35.08 -8.59
N ALA A 504 -31.97 35.67 -7.41
CA ALA A 504 -32.49 37.04 -7.30
C ALA A 504 -31.69 37.89 -6.31
N GLY A 505 -31.51 39.17 -6.64
CA GLY A 505 -30.87 40.15 -5.76
C GLY A 505 -29.36 39.93 -5.62
N PRO A 506 -28.75 40.27 -4.47
CA PRO A 506 -27.30 40.19 -4.29
C PRO A 506 -26.77 38.75 -4.28
N PHE A 507 -27.64 37.74 -4.19
CA PHE A 507 -27.31 36.32 -4.13
C PHE A 507 -27.48 35.58 -5.49
N ALA A 508 -27.51 36.30 -6.61
CA ALA A 508 -27.57 35.67 -7.93
C ALA A 508 -26.17 35.19 -8.37
N GLY A 509 -26.06 33.97 -8.89
CA GLY A 509 -24.78 33.36 -9.28
C GLY A 509 -24.55 31.99 -8.65
N SER A 510 -23.40 31.37 -8.97
CA SER A 510 -22.95 30.06 -8.43
C SER A 510 -21.98 30.27 -7.27
N TYR A 511 -21.81 29.26 -6.40
CA TYR A 511 -21.05 29.34 -5.18
C TYR A 511 -20.04 28.21 -5.01
N ILE A 512 -18.95 28.53 -4.31
CA ILE A 512 -18.07 27.59 -3.63
C ILE A 512 -18.21 27.88 -2.14
N VAL A 513 -18.58 26.88 -1.35
CA VAL A 513 -18.81 27.01 0.08
C VAL A 513 -17.90 26.02 0.83
N VAL A 514 -17.27 26.49 1.90
CA VAL A 514 -16.49 25.63 2.81
C VAL A 514 -17.17 25.65 4.18
N LEU A 515 -17.72 24.50 4.53
CA LEU A 515 -18.51 24.28 5.73
C LEU A 515 -17.61 23.98 6.91
N ASN A 516 -17.96 24.54 8.08
CA ASN A 516 -17.35 24.20 9.36
C ASN A 516 -18.20 23.18 10.14
N ARG A 517 -19.48 23.04 9.78
CA ARG A 517 -20.39 22.00 10.22
C ARG A 517 -21.33 21.62 9.09
N TYR A 518 -21.56 20.33 8.88
CA TYR A 518 -22.51 19.83 7.90
C TYR A 518 -23.25 18.62 8.46
N GLU A 519 -24.58 18.63 8.39
CA GLU A 519 -25.42 17.53 8.83
C GLU A 519 -26.45 17.22 7.72
N PRO A 520 -26.26 16.12 6.96
CA PRO A 520 -27.16 15.75 5.87
C PRO A 520 -28.63 15.64 6.33
N GLY A 521 -29.53 16.30 5.61
CA GLY A 521 -30.98 16.22 5.85
C GLY A 521 -31.50 17.09 7.00
N ILE A 522 -30.61 17.81 7.71
CA ILE A 522 -30.96 18.79 8.75
C ILE A 522 -30.25 20.11 8.46
N HIS A 523 -30.60 20.77 7.35
CA HIS A 523 -30.04 22.05 6.89
C HIS A 523 -29.87 23.13 7.97
N ALA A 524 -30.74 23.19 8.98
CA ALA A 524 -30.69 24.18 10.04
C ALA A 524 -29.50 24.03 11.01
N GLU A 525 -28.74 22.94 10.89
CA GLU A 525 -27.57 22.65 11.73
C GLU A 525 -26.24 22.71 10.98
N SER A 526 -26.25 23.07 9.70
CA SER A 526 -25.06 23.27 8.87
C SER A 526 -24.58 24.72 8.93
N ASP A 527 -23.28 24.91 9.13
CA ASP A 527 -22.63 26.22 9.28
C ASP A 527 -21.38 26.28 8.39
N TRP A 528 -21.07 27.47 7.86
CA TRP A 528 -19.93 27.66 6.96
C TRP A 528 -19.15 28.94 7.22
N SER A 529 -17.87 28.88 6.90
CA SER A 529 -16.91 29.95 7.16
C SER A 529 -16.45 30.64 5.89
N VAL A 530 -16.48 29.96 4.75
CA VAL A 530 -16.12 30.54 3.45
C VAL A 530 -17.30 30.42 2.49
N GLN A 531 -17.63 31.52 1.83
CA GLN A 531 -18.58 31.53 0.72
C GLN A 531 -18.05 32.44 -0.39
N ILE A 532 -17.76 31.84 -1.54
CA ILE A 532 -17.27 32.52 -2.75
C ILE A 532 -18.40 32.52 -3.78
N GLN A 533 -18.84 33.70 -4.21
CA GLN A 533 -19.86 33.89 -5.22
C GLN A 533 -19.23 34.21 -6.58
N VAL A 534 -19.64 33.48 -7.62
CA VAL A 534 -19.38 33.79 -9.02
C VAL A 534 -20.56 34.56 -9.59
N ASP A 535 -20.41 35.88 -9.68
CA ASP A 535 -21.43 36.78 -10.22
C ASP A 535 -21.10 37.16 -11.68
N GLY A 536 -21.69 36.41 -12.60
CA GLY A 536 -21.52 36.62 -14.03
C GLY A 536 -22.18 37.89 -14.58
N THR A 537 -23.16 38.47 -13.86
CA THR A 537 -23.82 39.72 -14.30
C THR A 537 -22.96 40.93 -13.96
N ALA A 538 -22.44 40.99 -12.74
CA ALA A 538 -21.51 42.03 -12.32
C ALA A 538 -20.09 41.80 -12.86
N ASN A 539 -19.80 40.58 -13.34
CA ASN A 539 -18.47 40.10 -13.73
C ASN A 539 -17.46 40.17 -12.58
N LEU A 540 -17.89 39.68 -11.41
CA LEU A 540 -17.13 39.72 -10.17
C LEU A 540 -17.10 38.34 -9.52
N LEU A 541 -15.95 38.01 -8.92
CA LEU A 541 -15.84 36.99 -7.89
C LEU A 541 -15.89 37.70 -6.54
N LYS A 542 -16.80 37.27 -5.65
CA LYS A 542 -17.00 37.90 -4.34
C LYS A 542 -16.75 36.89 -3.23
N VAL A 543 -16.05 37.30 -2.18
CA VAL A 543 -15.85 36.48 -0.97
C VAL A 543 -16.60 37.15 0.17
N PHE A 544 -17.54 36.41 0.75
CA PHE A 544 -18.29 36.87 1.91
C PHE A 544 -17.51 36.50 3.18
N HIS A 545 -17.21 37.48 4.02
CA HIS A 545 -16.42 37.25 5.23
C HIS A 545 -16.86 38.13 6.40
N GLY A 546 -17.19 37.53 7.55
CA GLY A 546 -17.16 38.08 8.92
C GLY A 546 -17.75 39.47 9.24
N GLN A 547 -18.26 40.24 8.28
CA GLN A 547 -18.62 41.66 8.38
C GLN A 547 -19.80 42.03 7.45
N GLY A 548 -20.49 41.04 6.87
CA GLY A 548 -21.69 41.22 6.03
C GLY A 548 -21.57 40.65 4.62
N ILE A 549 -22.54 40.98 3.77
CA ILE A 549 -22.54 40.61 2.35
C ILE A 549 -21.55 41.45 1.55
N ASP A 550 -20.96 40.89 0.48
CA ASP A 550 -20.15 41.61 -0.53
C ASP A 550 -18.82 42.26 -0.05
N THR A 551 -18.14 41.67 0.92
CA THR A 551 -17.00 42.29 1.62
C THR A 551 -15.70 42.37 0.81
N VAL A 552 -15.39 41.39 -0.06
CA VAL A 552 -14.28 41.42 -1.01
C VAL A 552 -14.80 41.13 -2.41
N GLN A 553 -14.38 41.94 -3.40
CA GLN A 553 -14.78 41.78 -4.81
C GLN A 553 -13.56 41.93 -5.71
N VAL A 554 -13.34 40.95 -6.59
CA VAL A 554 -12.29 40.97 -7.61
C VAL A 554 -12.88 40.71 -8.99
N PRO A 555 -12.26 41.20 -10.08
CA PRO A 555 -12.74 40.90 -11.43
C PRO A 555 -12.80 39.40 -11.69
N LEU A 556 -13.94 38.93 -12.22
CA LEU A 556 -14.09 37.55 -12.63
C LEU A 556 -13.26 37.28 -13.90
N ILE A 557 -12.43 36.25 -13.85
CA ILE A 557 -11.65 35.76 -14.98
C ILE A 557 -12.47 34.66 -15.67
N ARG A 558 -12.60 34.73 -16.99
CA ARG A 558 -13.37 33.81 -17.83
C ARG A 558 -12.51 33.15 -18.90
N ASP A 559 -13.02 32.08 -19.50
CA ASP A 559 -12.43 31.34 -20.63
C ASP A 559 -10.99 30.83 -20.38
N ARG A 560 -10.62 30.65 -19.11
CA ARG A 560 -9.41 29.94 -18.69
C ARG A 560 -9.59 29.29 -17.32
N TRP A 561 -8.80 28.27 -17.07
CA TRP A 561 -8.68 27.65 -15.75
C TRP A 561 -7.98 28.61 -14.78
N VAL A 562 -8.57 28.82 -13.61
CA VAL A 562 -8.04 29.66 -12.53
C VAL A 562 -8.04 28.89 -11.23
N LYS A 563 -6.95 29.00 -10.47
CA LYS A 563 -6.84 28.33 -9.17
C LYS A 563 -7.59 29.12 -8.11
N ILE A 564 -8.44 28.43 -7.37
CA ILE A 564 -9.03 28.89 -6.11
C ILE A 564 -8.32 28.13 -4.99
N LYS A 565 -7.90 28.82 -3.94
CA LYS A 565 -7.31 28.18 -2.75
C LYS A 565 -7.84 28.83 -1.48
N SER A 566 -8.17 28.04 -0.46
CA SER A 566 -8.44 28.50 0.90
C SER A 566 -7.48 27.79 1.85
N LEU A 567 -6.68 28.56 2.59
CA LEU A 567 -5.91 28.07 3.73
C LEU A 567 -6.66 28.38 5.01
N ILE A 568 -6.68 27.44 5.95
CA ILE A 568 -7.47 27.56 7.18
C ILE A 568 -6.58 27.13 8.34
N ASP A 569 -6.41 27.99 9.34
CA ASP A 569 -5.75 27.66 10.60
C ASP A 569 -6.78 27.75 11.73
N LEU A 570 -7.12 26.60 12.32
CA LEU A 570 -8.08 26.46 13.40
C LEU A 570 -7.48 26.83 14.76
N ASP A 571 -6.15 26.75 14.94
CA ASP A 571 -5.46 27.11 16.19
C ASP A 571 -5.29 28.63 16.29
N GLU A 572 -4.89 29.26 15.18
CA GLU A 572 -4.74 30.71 15.07
C GLU A 572 -6.04 31.43 14.68
N ASP A 573 -7.11 30.66 14.42
CA ASP A 573 -8.46 31.13 14.03
C ASP A 573 -8.44 32.10 12.85
N TRP A 574 -7.88 31.68 11.72
CA TRP A 574 -7.94 32.46 10.48
C TRP A 574 -8.16 31.60 9.23
N THR A 575 -8.70 32.24 8.19
CA THR A 575 -8.73 31.70 6.83
C THR A 575 -8.20 32.72 5.84
N ARG A 576 -7.50 32.23 4.82
CA ARG A 576 -6.93 33.01 3.71
C ARG A 576 -7.43 32.45 2.39
N VAL A 577 -8.12 33.28 1.62
CA VAL A 577 -8.64 32.92 0.30
C VAL A 577 -7.79 33.55 -0.78
N TYR A 578 -7.36 32.73 -1.74
CA TYR A 578 -6.56 33.10 -2.90
C TYR A 578 -7.33 32.85 -4.19
N TYR A 579 -7.14 33.73 -5.16
CA TYR A 579 -7.67 33.62 -6.52
C TYR A 579 -6.58 33.96 -7.53
N ASP A 580 -6.29 33.04 -8.45
CA ASP A 580 -5.15 33.15 -9.40
C ASP A 580 -3.83 33.44 -8.65
N ASP A 581 -3.62 32.71 -7.55
CA ASP A 581 -2.48 32.84 -6.61
C ASP A 581 -2.37 34.17 -5.84
N ALA A 582 -3.26 35.14 -6.08
CA ALA A 582 -3.33 36.38 -5.31
C ALA A 582 -4.18 36.19 -4.04
N LEU A 583 -3.66 36.58 -2.87
CA LEU A 583 -4.45 36.67 -1.63
C LEU A 583 -5.53 37.74 -1.78
N ILE A 584 -6.80 37.36 -1.68
CA ILE A 584 -7.93 38.27 -1.86
C ILE A 584 -8.71 38.52 -0.56
N ALA A 585 -8.69 37.58 0.39
CA ALA A 585 -9.33 37.76 1.70
C ALA A 585 -8.57 37.06 2.82
N GLU A 586 -8.54 37.66 4.01
CA GLU A 586 -8.04 37.07 5.25
C GLU A 586 -8.95 37.51 6.42
N TYR A 587 -9.48 36.56 7.19
CA TYR A 587 -10.44 36.84 8.25
C TYR A 587 -10.57 35.65 9.23
N PRO A 588 -11.18 35.85 10.42
CA PRO A 588 -11.32 34.77 11.40
C PRO A 588 -12.19 33.62 10.91
N TRP A 589 -11.74 32.37 11.09
CA TRP A 589 -12.47 31.18 10.66
C TRP A 589 -13.81 31.04 11.39
N THR A 590 -13.78 31.15 12.72
CA THR A 590 -14.99 31.04 13.57
C THR A 590 -15.89 32.28 13.49
N GLY A 591 -15.43 33.36 12.85
CA GLY A 591 -16.24 34.54 12.57
C GLY A 591 -17.44 34.28 11.66
N GLY A 592 -17.39 33.19 10.89
CA GLY A 592 -18.42 32.80 9.93
C GLY A 592 -18.58 33.79 8.77
N VAL A 593 -19.45 33.46 7.82
CA VAL A 593 -19.62 34.27 6.60
C VAL A 593 -20.23 35.66 6.87
N LEU A 594 -21.09 35.81 7.88
CA LEU A 594 -21.81 37.06 8.15
C LEU A 594 -21.35 37.79 9.43
N GLY A 595 -20.34 37.29 10.13
CA GLY A 595 -19.79 37.98 11.32
C GLY A 595 -20.54 37.76 12.63
N GLY A 596 -21.41 36.76 12.69
CA GLY A 596 -22.20 36.42 13.88
C GLY A 596 -21.41 35.69 14.97
N GLY A 597 -20.20 35.17 14.67
CA GLY A 597 -19.44 34.31 15.59
C GLY A 597 -20.05 32.91 15.76
N GLU A 598 -20.78 32.44 14.75
CA GLU A 598 -21.47 31.15 14.73
C GLU A 598 -20.59 30.01 14.17
N GLY A 599 -19.37 30.30 13.70
CA GLY A 599 -18.51 29.29 13.08
C GLY A 599 -17.91 28.32 14.10
N ALA A 600 -18.01 27.01 13.83
CA ALA A 600 -17.35 25.98 14.62
C ALA A 600 -15.84 25.94 14.33
N ALA A 601 -15.04 25.55 15.34
CA ALA A 601 -13.61 25.26 15.19
C ALA A 601 -13.41 23.87 14.57
N GLY A 602 -13.88 23.71 13.33
CA GLY A 602 -13.82 22.48 12.55
C GLY A 602 -14.06 22.76 11.08
N VAL A 603 -13.78 21.77 10.24
CA VAL A 603 -13.98 21.80 8.78
C VAL A 603 -14.82 20.57 8.43
N ALA A 604 -15.97 20.73 7.79
CA ALA A 604 -16.98 19.68 7.63
C ALA A 604 -17.30 19.24 6.19
N ALA A 605 -17.40 20.15 5.22
CA ALA A 605 -17.63 19.79 3.82
C ALA A 605 -17.24 20.89 2.83
N VAL A 606 -17.04 20.54 1.56
CA VAL A 606 -17.09 21.49 0.43
C VAL A 606 -18.42 21.35 -0.27
N ASP A 607 -19.00 22.48 -0.65
CA ASP A 607 -20.23 22.55 -1.44
C ASP A 607 -19.99 23.40 -2.70
N LEU A 608 -20.32 22.81 -3.85
CA LEU A 608 -20.30 23.43 -5.17
C LEU A 608 -21.75 23.60 -5.67
N PHE A 609 -22.27 24.80 -5.49
CA PHE A 609 -23.67 25.11 -5.72
C PHE A 609 -23.88 25.94 -7.00
N ALA A 610 -24.66 25.43 -7.95
CA ALA A 610 -24.95 26.12 -9.20
C ALA A 610 -26.03 27.21 -9.06
N ASN A 611 -26.96 27.05 -8.10
CA ASN A 611 -28.08 27.98 -7.87
C ASN A 611 -28.94 28.25 -9.13
N GLY A 612 -29.08 27.26 -10.00
CA GLY A 612 -29.77 27.34 -11.29
C GLY A 612 -29.00 28.06 -12.40
N SER A 613 -27.74 28.45 -12.16
CA SER A 613 -26.89 29.15 -13.14
C SER A 613 -26.43 28.21 -14.26
N SER A 614 -25.90 28.77 -15.35
CA SER A 614 -25.29 27.97 -16.42
C SER A 614 -23.98 27.30 -15.97
N SER A 615 -23.43 26.40 -16.78
CA SER A 615 -22.28 25.57 -16.45
C SER A 615 -21.01 26.33 -16.02
N ILE A 616 -20.40 25.83 -14.94
CA ILE A 616 -19.02 26.08 -14.49
C ILE A 616 -18.35 24.71 -14.32
N PHE A 617 -17.04 24.65 -14.54
CA PHE A 617 -16.28 23.40 -14.44
C PHE A 617 -15.23 23.48 -13.33
N TYR A 618 -15.02 22.35 -12.66
CA TYR A 618 -14.02 22.16 -11.62
C TYR A 618 -13.13 20.96 -11.95
N ASP A 619 -11.84 21.08 -11.69
CA ASP A 619 -10.85 20.03 -11.95
C ASP A 619 -9.68 20.15 -10.97
N ASP A 620 -8.93 19.05 -10.81
CA ASP A 620 -7.80 18.91 -9.89
C ASP A 620 -8.13 19.47 -8.49
N LEU A 621 -9.22 19.00 -7.87
CA LEU A 621 -9.59 19.39 -6.51
C LEU A 621 -8.66 18.67 -5.54
N ILE A 622 -8.02 19.44 -4.67
CA ILE A 622 -7.16 18.96 -3.60
C ILE A 622 -7.65 19.60 -2.32
N PHE A 623 -8.24 18.79 -1.47
CA PHE A 623 -8.44 19.12 -0.08
C PHE A 623 -7.36 18.40 0.73
N ALA A 624 -6.74 19.09 1.69
CA ALA A 624 -5.58 18.57 2.39
C ALA A 624 -5.41 19.20 3.77
N VAL A 625 -5.10 18.41 4.80
CA VAL A 625 -4.38 18.95 5.97
C VAL A 625 -2.99 19.38 5.48
N VAL A 626 -2.52 20.53 5.95
CA VAL A 626 -1.18 21.03 5.67
C VAL A 626 -0.34 20.70 6.89
N GLU A 627 0.62 19.79 6.75
CA GLU A 627 1.58 19.57 7.83
C GLU A 627 2.43 20.85 8.01
N PRO A 628 2.74 21.26 9.25
CA PRO A 628 3.79 22.25 9.45
C PRO A 628 5.06 21.71 8.78
N GLU A 629 5.73 22.54 7.97
CA GLU A 629 6.97 22.17 7.27
C GLU A 629 7.90 21.41 8.23
N PRO A 630 8.36 20.19 7.87
CA PRO A 630 9.23 19.43 8.75
C PRO A 630 10.49 20.25 9.05
N PRO A 631 11.01 20.21 10.29
CA PRO A 631 12.27 20.89 10.59
C PRO A 631 13.35 20.36 9.64
N CYS A 632 14.12 21.27 9.05
CA CYS A 632 15.19 20.94 8.10
C CYS A 632 16.13 19.90 8.72
N MET A 633 16.73 19.04 7.88
CA MET A 633 17.74 18.11 8.39
C MET A 633 18.83 18.94 9.07
N PRO A 634 19.36 18.54 10.24
CA PRO A 634 20.27 19.40 11.01
C PRO A 634 21.44 19.96 10.19
N ALA A 635 21.99 19.19 9.24
CA ALA A 635 23.11 19.60 8.38
C ALA A 635 22.69 20.29 7.06
N ASP A 636 21.39 20.31 6.73
CA ASP A 636 20.78 21.02 5.60
C ASP A 636 20.32 22.39 6.11
N LEU A 637 21.23 23.36 6.01
CA LEU A 637 21.12 24.67 6.64
C LEU A 637 20.30 25.65 5.80
N ASP A 638 20.13 25.39 4.50
CA ASP A 638 19.27 26.18 3.63
C ASP A 638 17.95 25.49 3.23
N CYS A 639 17.73 24.27 3.75
CA CYS A 639 16.50 23.49 3.65
C CYS A 639 16.14 23.12 2.21
N ASP A 640 17.15 22.93 1.34
CA ASP A 640 16.96 22.57 -0.07
C ASP A 640 16.82 21.06 -0.31
N GLY A 641 16.98 20.26 0.76
CA GLY A 641 16.88 18.80 0.75
C GLY A 641 18.20 18.09 0.46
N PHE A 642 19.31 18.81 0.29
CA PHE A 642 20.64 18.25 0.03
C PHE A 642 21.70 18.90 0.91
N VAL A 643 22.53 18.10 1.56
CA VAL A 643 23.71 18.62 2.28
C VAL A 643 24.88 18.78 1.31
N ASN A 644 25.08 20.01 0.83
CA ASN A 644 26.00 20.29 -0.26
C ASN A 644 26.86 21.56 -0.04
N GLY A 645 27.43 22.08 -1.14
CA GLY A 645 28.28 23.26 -1.11
C GLY A 645 27.56 24.55 -0.67
N SER A 646 26.23 24.58 -0.75
CA SER A 646 25.40 25.69 -0.28
C SER A 646 25.35 25.74 1.25
N ASP A 647 25.10 24.60 1.90
CA ASP A 647 25.11 24.45 3.37
C ASP A 647 26.49 24.67 3.96
N LEU A 648 27.53 24.19 3.27
CA LEU A 648 28.90 24.50 3.64
C LEU A 648 29.15 26.02 3.58
N GLY A 649 28.57 26.71 2.60
CA GLY A 649 28.62 28.17 2.51
C GLY A 649 27.92 28.86 3.67
N ALA A 650 26.75 28.34 4.08
CA ALA A 650 25.99 28.83 5.23
C ALA A 650 26.76 28.61 6.55
N LEU A 651 27.28 27.41 6.79
CA LEU A 651 28.07 27.07 7.97
C LEU A 651 29.34 27.93 8.07
N LEU A 652 30.07 28.11 6.95
CA LEU A 652 31.26 28.97 6.91
C LEU A 652 30.91 30.45 7.09
N GLY A 653 29.70 30.87 6.73
CA GLY A 653 29.19 32.23 6.98
C GLY A 653 29.04 32.52 8.48
N ASP A 654 28.68 31.49 9.25
CA ASP A 654 28.42 31.56 10.69
C ASP A 654 29.61 31.13 11.55
N TRP A 655 30.78 30.95 10.94
CA TRP A 655 31.97 30.43 11.62
C TRP A 655 32.38 31.26 12.86
N GLY A 656 32.47 30.60 14.01
CA GLY A 656 32.82 31.20 15.30
C GLY A 656 31.68 31.97 15.97
N SER A 657 30.45 31.87 15.47
CA SER A 657 29.25 32.40 16.13
C SER A 657 28.78 31.49 17.27
N ASN A 658 28.01 32.06 18.22
CA ASN A 658 27.36 31.32 19.29
C ASN A 658 25.84 31.36 19.04
N ASP A 659 25.12 30.29 19.41
CA ASP A 659 23.64 30.21 19.29
C ASP A 659 23.15 30.30 17.82
N SER A 660 23.92 29.71 16.90
CA SER A 660 23.57 29.60 15.48
C SER A 660 23.00 28.20 15.18
N PRO A 661 22.03 28.08 14.25
CA PRO A 661 21.59 26.79 13.72
C PRO A 661 22.71 25.94 13.09
N ALA A 662 23.85 26.56 12.76
CA ALA A 662 25.04 25.87 12.24
C ALA A 662 25.93 25.22 13.33
N ASP A 663 25.55 25.31 14.61
CA ASP A 663 26.15 24.54 15.73
C ASP A 663 25.54 23.13 15.75
N LEU A 664 26.04 22.29 14.83
CA LEU A 664 25.55 20.96 14.54
C LEU A 664 25.91 19.93 15.62
N ASP A 665 27.00 20.15 16.35
CA ASP A 665 27.39 19.27 17.46
C ASP A 665 26.89 19.74 18.84
N GLY A 666 26.29 20.94 18.90
CA GLY A 666 25.61 21.51 20.06
C GLY A 666 26.56 21.96 21.18
N ASN A 667 27.83 22.25 20.84
CA ASN A 667 28.84 22.63 21.82
C ASN A 667 28.81 24.13 22.18
N GLY A 668 27.97 24.91 21.48
CA GLY A 668 27.74 26.34 21.69
C GLY A 668 28.54 27.27 20.80
N ILE A 669 29.36 26.77 19.87
CA ILE A 669 30.15 27.56 18.90
C ILE A 669 30.30 26.83 17.56
N VAL A 670 30.12 27.55 16.45
CA VAL A 670 30.32 26.98 15.10
C VAL A 670 31.82 26.86 14.78
N ASP A 671 32.36 25.65 14.73
CA ASP A 671 33.76 25.37 14.44
C ASP A 671 34.04 24.09 13.62
N GLY A 672 35.25 23.55 13.75
CA GLY A 672 35.67 22.35 13.03
C GLY A 672 34.89 21.10 13.39
N GLY A 673 34.24 21.06 14.56
CA GLY A 673 33.33 19.98 14.96
C GLY A 673 32.11 19.92 14.05
N ASP A 674 31.45 21.06 13.85
CA ASP A 674 30.24 21.19 13.03
C ASP A 674 30.52 20.93 11.55
N LEU A 675 31.66 21.41 11.05
CA LEU A 675 32.12 21.07 9.70
C LEU A 675 32.29 19.56 9.51
N GLY A 676 32.75 18.85 10.55
CA GLY A 676 32.88 17.40 10.53
C GLY A 676 31.53 16.68 10.42
N VAL A 677 30.51 17.21 11.11
CA VAL A 677 29.13 16.70 11.05
C VAL A 677 28.54 16.95 9.65
N LEU A 678 28.64 18.17 9.13
CA LEU A 678 28.13 18.53 7.80
C LEU A 678 28.75 17.68 6.68
N LEU A 679 30.07 17.49 6.70
CA LEU A 679 30.75 16.65 5.71
C LEU A 679 30.44 15.16 5.86
N GLY A 680 30.04 14.71 7.06
CA GLY A 680 29.63 13.33 7.32
C GLY A 680 28.28 12.99 6.68
N GLU A 681 27.41 13.99 6.52
CA GLU A 681 26.06 13.89 5.97
C GLU A 681 25.97 14.34 4.51
N TRP A 682 27.11 14.52 3.82
CA TRP A 682 27.17 15.04 2.45
C TRP A 682 26.38 14.19 1.45
N SER A 683 25.49 14.83 0.68
CA SER A 683 24.57 14.16 -0.25
C SER A 683 24.59 14.73 -1.66
#